data_AF-A0A1I3Q504-F1
#
_entry.id   AF-A0A1I3Q504-F1
#
_cell.length_a   1.000
_cell.length_b   1.000
_cell.length_c   1.000
_cell.angle_alpha   90.00
_cell.angle_beta   90.00
_cell.angle_gamma   90.00
#
_symmetry.space_group_name_H-M   'P 1'
#
loop_
_entity.id
_entity.type
_entity.pdbx_description
1 polymer ?
#
loop_
_entity_poly.entity_id
_entity_poly.type
_entity_poly.pdbx_seq_one_letter_code
_entity_poly.pdbx_strand_id
1 'polypeptide(L)'
;MQKFVEGARAQGVVAQKVRRVRGMLAASTMLGLPVAAAALGLIAPLAAHAQSDILAGSYIKVGINGTIGSLGYDGNTSPGILYDGTGSGTFNPAYDYLTPGTPYEGFVVTADGMAAAINNNRGTSNVVGSLTNYSGVAYGGSTYDQRAVWSGTYGSYFTITNDYYFNNNSQQVGIRTTITALSDLTNLAFSRALDPDARAADGDSSATNNFRGNGGVSVNDLVYAEALASKYVIGLFTNSSYAHNSAVTRWEMDTATYLAGTDVGNGDNVIGLGFNLGSLLTGASAVIDYSYIFGTDISKAIADAGGGRGNIATDVTAGDVAVGNFNPVLSGGKITFEADQALGNDLTVETSGGTIDTTSANATLSGVISGEGGITKTGTGTLTLTGTNSYSGGTTVAEGKLVGDTGSLQGTIVNNATVEFAQANAGTFAGTLAGTGSVVKSGAGTLTLAGTAQRLTLDVTQGKVIAADQAAIGSDGGAIRLQNASTLAAGSNLTITQAVLVGDGGGVIDTGASTVRLTGGSMGGNCLIKQGSGTLVLASDAANAIGACVEQGTMSFDSTFAGNVFVDAAGTARGNGTVQGSMEVAGTLAPGNSPGRLVVAGSVTQGAGSTLSIDVDGTTAGVGAGHYDTLVLTGATSVYTAAGTLAPKLRGITGDATNSFTPTVGQTFEIVTAEGGVTGSFAALTQPSAGLAANTRFDVLYGSKAILLAVTPDSYARYLATGAGSNAVAAATALDAVRPAAGVRTAGTTGALFANLATLPGGAIGTSFQQLAGGLHADAIEAQFQANQALRDTMVQRVRSRGAVAGEGARKSGLWGAFNAQRIDVDGDATGNGYRATSYGYTLGVDHQATNTLVLGLAASYKDVDTRATALGTAKVKGYGGALYGVWNKGADYVTGVIDFNVDDYTVRRNVQLGGGVEALKGDGKGFSFGADIEAGHRFDLGALGVTPVAGIAYDRVERDAFGETGGSAALRFDGEGRTGWTGRAGVRVDGAVGSMVRPFVSAMAVQQLGDNRTALQARLVGARIDTRSVSVGDTQLRAEAGLSANLTGGVSVDLRYRYTGLGHADAHSGNAAISLRF
;
A
#
# COMPACT_ATOMS: atom_id res chain seq x y z
N MET A 1 14.34 52.06 18.19
CA MET A 1 14.61 51.34 19.46
C MET A 1 14.55 49.83 19.19
N GLN A 2 15.45 49.40 18.28
CA GLN A 2 15.46 48.07 17.65
C GLN A 2 16.93 47.60 17.55
N LYS A 3 17.71 47.94 18.59
CA LYS A 3 19.12 47.56 18.80
C LYS A 3 19.45 47.41 20.30
N PHE A 4 18.50 46.87 21.08
CA PHE A 4 18.70 46.67 22.52
C PHE A 4 18.17 45.33 23.07
N VAL A 5 17.82 44.37 22.21
CA VAL A 5 17.35 43.04 22.66
C VAL A 5 18.03 41.89 21.89
N GLU A 6 19.25 42.08 21.42
CA GLU A 6 20.13 40.99 20.94
C GLU A 6 21.49 41.07 21.65
N GLY A 7 21.46 40.92 22.98
CA GLY A 7 22.66 41.02 23.81
C GLY A 7 22.55 40.22 25.10
N ALA A 8 22.19 38.95 25.00
CA ALA A 8 22.23 38.04 26.16
C ALA A 8 22.46 36.57 25.73
N ARG A 9 23.51 36.35 24.94
CA ARG A 9 24.18 35.05 24.82
C ARG A 9 25.69 35.29 24.80
N ALA A 10 26.32 35.20 25.97
CA ALA A 10 27.65 34.60 26.16
C ALA A 10 28.15 34.83 27.60
N GLN A 11 28.85 33.83 28.13
CA GLN A 11 29.64 33.79 29.37
C GLN A 11 28.83 33.51 30.65
N GLY A 12 29.12 32.51 31.48
CA GLY A 12 30.19 31.53 31.48
C GLY A 12 30.17 30.77 32.82
N VAL A 13 30.17 29.44 32.73
CA VAL A 13 30.85 28.43 33.56
C VAL A 13 31.35 28.86 34.96
N VAL A 14 30.93 28.13 36.01
CA VAL A 14 31.73 27.47 37.10
C VAL A 14 30.73 26.62 37.92
N ALA A 15 30.97 25.46 38.54
CA ALA A 15 31.82 24.28 38.40
C ALA A 15 31.55 23.41 39.65
N GLN A 16 31.87 22.10 39.57
CA GLN A 16 32.24 21.21 40.69
C GLN A 16 31.10 20.76 41.64
N LYS A 17 31.00 19.50 42.12
CA LYS A 17 32.01 18.45 42.31
C LYS A 17 31.36 17.12 42.77
N VAL A 18 31.95 15.98 42.33
CA VAL A 18 32.38 14.80 43.16
C VAL A 18 31.27 13.85 43.67
N ARG A 19 31.37 12.50 43.65
CA ARG A 19 32.48 11.52 43.55
C ARG A 19 31.87 10.11 43.27
N ARG A 20 32.48 9.27 42.40
CA ARG A 20 33.26 8.02 42.69
C ARG A 20 32.42 6.83 43.26
N VAL A 21 32.60 5.53 42.94
CA VAL A 21 33.70 4.75 42.31
C VAL A 21 33.39 3.23 42.32
N ARG A 22 34.12 2.47 41.48
CA ARG A 22 34.47 1.00 41.51
C ARG A 22 33.33 0.02 41.17
N GLY A 23 33.57 -1.09 40.48
CA GLY A 23 34.78 -1.82 40.03
C GLY A 23 34.31 -3.26 39.67
N MET A 24 34.59 -3.77 38.47
CA MET A 24 35.67 -4.72 38.14
C MET A 24 35.65 -6.06 38.92
N LEU A 25 35.39 -7.16 38.21
CA LEU A 25 36.01 -8.51 38.30
C LEU A 25 35.33 -9.36 37.17
N ALA A 26 35.95 -9.74 36.05
CA ALA A 26 37.14 -10.57 35.78
C ALA A 26 36.91 -12.10 35.91
N ALA A 27 37.17 -12.79 34.77
CA ALA A 27 37.73 -14.15 34.62
C ALA A 27 36.86 -15.34 35.07
N SER A 28 36.87 -16.55 34.51
CA SER A 28 37.52 -17.26 33.39
C SER A 28 36.97 -18.71 33.51
N THR A 29 36.60 -19.45 32.46
CA THR A 29 37.37 -20.47 31.71
C THR A 29 36.72 -21.86 31.75
N MET A 30 36.66 -22.45 30.55
CA MET A 30 36.89 -23.87 30.21
C MET A 30 35.93 -24.97 30.65
N LEU A 31 35.37 -25.65 29.64
CA LEU A 31 35.45 -27.10 29.34
C LEU A 31 34.48 -27.31 28.14
N GLY A 32 34.88 -27.60 26.90
CA GLY A 32 35.81 -28.63 26.46
C GLY A 32 35.01 -29.89 26.13
N LEU A 33 34.73 -30.14 24.83
CA LEU A 33 34.59 -31.47 24.18
C LEU A 33 34.06 -31.31 22.73
N PRO A 34 34.92 -31.35 21.70
CA PRO A 34 34.53 -31.75 20.36
C PRO A 34 34.57 -33.28 20.28
N VAL A 35 33.42 -33.91 20.00
CA VAL A 35 33.38 -35.33 19.65
C VAL A 35 33.78 -35.45 18.19
N ALA A 36 35.01 -35.88 17.95
CA ALA A 36 35.43 -36.48 16.70
C ALA A 36 35.09 -37.98 16.71
N ALA A 37 34.49 -38.47 15.63
CA ALA A 37 34.56 -39.87 15.19
C ALA A 37 34.62 -39.80 13.65
N ALA A 38 35.80 -39.67 13.05
CA ALA A 38 36.65 -40.80 12.63
C ALA A 38 35.80 -41.81 11.83
N ALA A 39 35.69 -41.66 10.51
CA ALA A 39 36.65 -42.26 9.58
C ALA A 39 37.01 -43.69 10.05
N LEU A 40 36.21 -44.67 9.63
CA LEU A 40 36.57 -46.08 9.70
C LEU A 40 37.78 -46.29 8.78
N GLY A 41 38.97 -46.18 9.38
CA GLY A 41 40.20 -46.70 8.80
C GLY A 41 40.12 -48.22 8.77
N LEU A 42 40.16 -48.75 7.55
CA LEU A 42 40.42 -50.14 7.23
C LEU A 42 41.57 -50.65 8.09
N ILE A 43 41.28 -51.63 8.94
CA ILE A 43 42.29 -52.58 9.40
C ILE A 43 42.44 -53.57 8.27
N ALA A 44 43.52 -53.44 7.50
CA ALA A 44 43.98 -54.49 6.60
C ALA A 44 44.25 -55.74 7.45
N PRO A 45 43.49 -56.84 7.26
CA PRO A 45 43.86 -58.11 7.83
C PRO A 45 45.14 -58.56 7.14
N LEU A 46 46.04 -59.20 7.89
CA LEU A 46 47.05 -60.09 7.34
C LEU A 46 46.41 -60.89 6.20
N ALA A 47 47.00 -60.82 5.00
CA ALA A 47 46.50 -61.46 3.79
C ALA A 47 46.21 -62.94 4.04
N ALA A 48 44.96 -63.23 4.41
CA ALA A 48 44.37 -64.52 4.19
C ALA A 48 44.31 -64.68 2.67
N HIS A 49 44.87 -65.77 2.16
CA HIS A 49 44.69 -66.15 0.76
C HIS A 49 43.21 -65.97 0.40
N ALA A 50 42.92 -65.18 -0.63
CA ALA A 50 41.56 -64.97 -1.08
C ALA A 50 40.96 -66.33 -1.44
N GLN A 51 39.91 -66.71 -0.72
CA GLN A 51 39.27 -68.01 -0.87
C GLN A 51 38.68 -68.08 -2.29
N SER A 52 39.10 -69.07 -3.08
CA SER A 52 38.49 -69.37 -4.36
C SER A 52 37.02 -69.75 -4.17
N ASP A 53 36.20 -69.51 -5.19
CA ASP A 53 34.76 -69.75 -5.11
C ASP A 53 34.23 -70.52 -6.33
N ILE A 54 33.06 -71.14 -6.19
CA ILE A 54 32.41 -71.94 -7.22
C ILE A 54 31.03 -71.36 -7.49
N LEU A 55 30.80 -70.94 -8.74
CA LEU A 55 29.49 -70.50 -9.22
C LEU A 55 28.80 -71.65 -9.97
N ALA A 56 27.53 -71.94 -9.66
CA ALA A 56 26.83 -73.10 -10.20
C ALA A 56 25.36 -72.81 -10.56
N GLY A 57 25.02 -72.93 -11.84
CA GLY A 57 23.66 -72.92 -12.38
C GLY A 57 23.24 -74.29 -12.92
N SER A 58 22.15 -74.30 -13.70
CA SER A 58 21.59 -75.48 -14.35
C SER A 58 22.43 -75.99 -15.53
N TYR A 59 23.14 -75.11 -16.22
CA TYR A 59 23.96 -75.47 -17.40
C TYR A 59 25.46 -75.33 -17.15
N ILE A 60 25.90 -74.48 -16.21
CA ILE A 60 27.32 -74.14 -16.01
C ILE A 60 27.69 -74.28 -14.54
N LYS A 61 28.84 -74.89 -14.28
CA LYS A 61 29.51 -74.86 -12.98
C LYS A 61 30.98 -74.49 -13.17
N VAL A 62 31.38 -73.35 -12.63
CA VAL A 62 32.70 -72.74 -12.87
C VAL A 62 33.40 -72.38 -11.56
N GLY A 63 34.68 -72.72 -11.45
CA GLY A 63 35.56 -72.27 -10.38
C GLY A 63 36.22 -70.94 -10.72
N ILE A 64 36.32 -70.03 -9.74
CA ILE A 64 37.04 -68.76 -9.88
C ILE A 64 38.15 -68.71 -8.83
N ASN A 65 39.38 -68.49 -9.28
CA ASN A 65 40.52 -68.44 -8.38
C ASN A 65 40.52 -67.13 -7.60
N GLY A 66 40.54 -67.23 -6.27
CA GLY A 66 40.45 -66.07 -5.39
C GLY A 66 41.64 -65.13 -5.48
N THR A 67 42.83 -65.66 -5.77
CA THR A 67 44.10 -64.91 -5.74
C THR A 67 44.45 -64.29 -7.09
N ILE A 68 44.27 -65.04 -8.19
CA ILE A 68 44.71 -64.64 -9.53
C ILE A 68 43.56 -64.15 -10.43
N GLY A 69 42.30 -64.37 -10.02
CA GLY A 69 41.14 -63.89 -10.77
C GLY A 69 40.95 -64.52 -12.14
N SER A 70 41.54 -65.69 -12.38
CA SER A 70 41.34 -66.54 -13.56
C SER A 70 40.21 -67.55 -13.30
N LEU A 71 39.73 -68.21 -14.34
CA LEU A 71 38.85 -69.37 -14.22
C LEU A 71 39.67 -70.62 -13.84
N GLY A 72 39.07 -71.51 -13.05
CA GLY A 72 39.69 -72.68 -12.44
C GLY A 72 39.92 -72.55 -10.93
N TYR A 73 39.37 -73.48 -10.14
CA TYR A 73 39.43 -73.47 -8.68
C TYR A 73 40.79 -73.95 -8.13
N ASP A 74 41.50 -73.10 -7.37
CA ASP A 74 42.77 -73.39 -6.68
C ASP A 74 43.87 -74.07 -7.52
N GLY A 75 43.91 -73.73 -8.82
CA GLY A 75 45.06 -73.98 -9.69
C GLY A 75 45.35 -75.45 -10.01
N ASN A 76 44.52 -76.41 -9.57
CA ASN A 76 44.57 -77.83 -9.97
C ASN A 76 43.34 -78.68 -9.53
N THR A 77 42.31 -78.09 -8.92
CA THR A 77 41.14 -78.83 -8.40
C THR A 77 39.89 -78.54 -9.23
N SER A 78 39.20 -79.60 -9.68
CA SER A 78 37.87 -79.47 -10.31
C SER A 78 36.88 -78.81 -9.32
N PRO A 79 35.99 -77.90 -9.76
CA PRO A 79 35.68 -77.57 -11.15
C PRO A 79 36.60 -76.50 -11.78
N GLY A 80 37.01 -76.76 -13.03
CA GLY A 80 37.43 -75.75 -13.99
C GLY A 80 36.21 -75.05 -14.57
N ILE A 81 35.76 -75.50 -15.73
CA ILE A 81 34.47 -75.14 -16.35
C ILE A 81 33.74 -76.41 -16.74
N LEU A 82 32.68 -76.75 -16.01
CA LEU A 82 31.79 -77.87 -16.32
C LEU A 82 30.54 -77.33 -17.00
N TYR A 83 30.11 -78.00 -18.07
CA TYR A 83 28.88 -77.67 -18.80
C TYR A 83 27.98 -78.90 -18.91
N ASP A 84 26.69 -78.72 -18.63
CA ASP A 84 25.64 -79.72 -18.79
C ASP A 84 24.71 -79.29 -19.95
N GLY A 85 24.89 -79.92 -21.11
CA GLY A 85 24.07 -79.64 -22.30
C GLY A 85 22.58 -79.93 -22.16
N THR A 86 22.17 -80.65 -21.12
CA THR A 86 20.75 -80.93 -20.82
C THR A 86 20.11 -79.88 -19.92
N GLY A 87 20.90 -79.07 -19.20
CA GLY A 87 20.40 -78.08 -18.24
C GLY A 87 19.86 -78.68 -16.95
N SER A 88 20.25 -79.90 -16.60
CA SER A 88 19.78 -80.61 -15.40
C SER A 88 20.51 -80.18 -14.12
N GLY A 89 21.63 -79.47 -14.24
CA GLY A 89 22.53 -79.14 -13.13
C GLY A 89 23.36 -80.33 -12.64
N THR A 90 23.38 -81.43 -13.39
CA THR A 90 24.11 -82.66 -13.05
C THR A 90 25.43 -82.72 -13.80
N PHE A 91 26.47 -82.13 -13.21
CA PHE A 91 27.79 -82.04 -13.84
C PHE A 91 28.61 -83.32 -13.65
N ASN A 92 29.24 -83.80 -14.72
CA ASN A 92 30.21 -84.88 -14.65
C ASN A 92 31.61 -84.31 -14.40
N PRO A 93 32.23 -84.53 -13.22
CA PRO A 93 33.54 -83.97 -12.92
C PRO A 93 34.70 -84.60 -13.71
N ALA A 94 34.46 -85.67 -14.47
CA ALA A 94 35.43 -86.28 -15.38
C ALA A 94 35.54 -85.58 -16.75
N TYR A 95 34.57 -84.72 -17.10
CA TYR A 95 34.49 -84.02 -18.38
C TYR A 95 34.42 -82.51 -18.11
N ASP A 96 35.56 -81.84 -18.28
CA ASP A 96 35.76 -80.44 -17.95
C ASP A 96 36.38 -79.71 -19.16
N TYR A 97 35.82 -78.55 -19.50
CA TYR A 97 36.32 -77.69 -20.58
C TYR A 97 37.67 -77.05 -20.26
N LEU A 98 38.09 -77.18 -18.99
CA LEU A 98 39.42 -76.90 -18.47
C LEU A 98 39.84 -78.11 -17.61
N THR A 99 40.20 -79.25 -18.23
CA THR A 99 40.63 -80.44 -17.47
C THR A 99 41.88 -80.13 -16.62
N PRO A 100 41.89 -80.34 -15.29
CA PRO A 100 43.05 -79.97 -14.46
C PRO A 100 44.31 -80.76 -14.81
N GLY A 101 45.41 -80.05 -15.11
CA GLY A 101 46.74 -80.63 -15.35
C GLY A 101 47.54 -79.96 -16.47
N THR A 102 46.85 -79.40 -17.47
CA THR A 102 47.34 -78.47 -18.49
C THR A 102 46.15 -77.99 -19.34
N PRO A 103 45.42 -76.96 -18.90
CA PRO A 103 44.84 -75.99 -19.81
C PRO A 103 45.15 -74.57 -19.34
N TYR A 104 45.37 -73.70 -20.31
CA TYR A 104 45.89 -72.35 -20.14
C TYR A 104 44.75 -71.34 -20.23
N GLU A 105 44.20 -70.89 -19.10
CA GLU A 105 43.24 -69.78 -19.05
C GLU A 105 43.83 -68.59 -18.29
N GLY A 106 43.66 -67.40 -18.85
CA GLY A 106 44.18 -66.20 -18.24
C GLY A 106 43.93 -64.93 -19.05
N PHE A 107 44.40 -63.82 -18.50
CA PHE A 107 44.35 -62.52 -19.14
C PHE A 107 45.72 -61.82 -19.09
N VAL A 108 45.93 -60.93 -20.05
CA VAL A 108 47.13 -60.11 -20.17
C VAL A 108 46.75 -58.64 -20.35
N VAL A 109 47.44 -57.75 -19.66
CA VAL A 109 47.36 -56.30 -19.86
C VAL A 109 48.73 -55.77 -20.29
N THR A 110 48.77 -55.00 -21.37
CA THR A 110 49.97 -54.32 -21.87
C THR A 110 49.70 -52.83 -22.05
N ALA A 111 50.72 -52.00 -21.87
CA ALA A 111 50.71 -50.56 -22.15
C ALA A 111 52.15 -50.11 -22.39
N ASP A 112 52.34 -48.96 -23.04
CA ASP A 112 53.68 -48.41 -23.24
C ASP A 112 54.39 -48.15 -21.90
N GLY A 113 55.68 -48.52 -21.82
CA GLY A 113 56.48 -48.28 -20.61
C GLY A 113 56.18 -49.22 -19.44
N MET A 114 55.33 -50.23 -19.64
CA MET A 114 54.97 -51.23 -18.64
C MET A 114 55.33 -52.66 -19.13
N ALA A 115 55.87 -53.50 -18.22
CA ALA A 115 56.00 -54.94 -18.48
C ALA A 115 54.62 -55.61 -18.45
N ALA A 116 54.36 -56.52 -19.39
CA ALA A 116 53.07 -57.22 -19.51
C ALA A 116 52.62 -57.82 -18.18
N ALA A 117 51.42 -57.45 -17.73
CA ALA A 117 50.82 -58.02 -16.53
C ALA A 117 50.03 -59.27 -16.94
N ILE A 118 50.52 -60.45 -16.54
CA ILE A 118 49.97 -61.74 -16.92
C ILE A 118 49.42 -62.45 -15.68
N ASN A 119 48.16 -62.87 -15.75
CA ASN A 119 47.55 -63.78 -14.78
C ASN A 119 47.01 -65.00 -15.52
N ASN A 120 47.42 -66.20 -15.09
CA ASN A 120 46.86 -67.45 -15.59
C ASN A 120 46.84 -68.55 -14.53
N ASN A 121 45.96 -69.53 -14.78
CA ASN A 121 45.78 -70.70 -13.92
C ASN A 121 46.95 -71.71 -13.95
N ARG A 122 48.02 -71.46 -14.73
CA ARG A 122 49.26 -72.26 -14.77
C ARG A 122 50.31 -71.81 -13.73
N GLY A 123 49.98 -70.81 -12.91
CA GLY A 123 50.83 -70.34 -11.81
C GLY A 123 51.61 -69.06 -12.10
N THR A 124 51.42 -68.40 -13.26
CA THR A 124 51.92 -67.03 -13.46
C THR A 124 50.90 -66.04 -12.90
N SER A 125 51.31 -65.24 -11.91
CA SER A 125 50.49 -64.14 -11.37
C SER A 125 51.34 -62.89 -11.20
N ASN A 126 51.07 -61.89 -12.02
CA ASN A 126 51.65 -60.56 -11.91
C ASN A 126 50.71 -59.59 -11.17
N VAL A 127 49.42 -59.87 -11.17
CA VAL A 127 48.39 -59.11 -10.46
C VAL A 127 47.78 -60.00 -9.38
N VAL A 128 47.99 -59.66 -8.11
CA VAL A 128 47.36 -60.38 -7.00
C VAL A 128 46.15 -59.60 -6.52
N GLY A 129 45.04 -60.29 -6.29
CA GLY A 129 43.77 -59.68 -5.93
C GLY A 129 42.95 -60.49 -4.93
N SER A 130 41.70 -60.07 -4.77
CA SER A 130 40.72 -60.73 -3.90
C SER A 130 39.38 -60.94 -4.61
N LEU A 131 38.74 -62.07 -4.34
CA LEU A 131 37.42 -62.44 -4.85
C LEU A 131 36.33 -62.22 -3.78
N THR A 132 35.18 -61.71 -4.20
CA THR A 132 33.98 -61.58 -3.35
C THR A 132 32.77 -62.16 -4.08
N ASN A 133 32.02 -63.05 -3.42
CA ASN A 133 30.77 -63.61 -3.94
C ASN A 133 29.61 -62.62 -3.79
N TYR A 134 28.84 -62.44 -4.86
CA TYR A 134 27.64 -61.62 -4.93
C TYR A 134 26.44 -62.38 -5.52
N SER A 135 26.43 -63.71 -5.50
CA SER A 135 25.31 -64.54 -5.96
C SER A 135 24.03 -64.18 -5.23
N GLY A 136 22.99 -63.80 -5.98
CA GLY A 136 21.70 -63.33 -5.45
C GLY A 136 21.73 -61.94 -4.79
N VAL A 137 22.86 -61.23 -4.84
CA VAL A 137 23.06 -59.91 -4.22
C VAL A 137 23.34 -58.85 -5.29
N ALA A 138 22.80 -57.65 -5.11
CA ALA A 138 23.04 -56.55 -6.03
C ALA A 138 24.50 -56.06 -5.96
N TYR A 139 25.16 -55.92 -7.11
CA TYR A 139 26.47 -55.27 -7.26
C TYR A 139 26.47 -54.40 -8.51
N GLY A 140 26.94 -53.15 -8.41
CA GLY A 140 26.87 -52.19 -9.52
C GLY A 140 25.47 -51.95 -10.09
N GLY A 141 24.42 -52.09 -9.26
CA GLY A 141 23.02 -51.85 -9.65
C GLY A 141 22.28 -53.03 -10.27
N SER A 142 22.91 -54.20 -10.41
CA SER A 142 22.28 -55.41 -10.99
C SER A 142 22.43 -56.61 -10.06
N THR A 143 21.46 -57.53 -10.10
CA THR A 143 21.46 -58.81 -9.36
C THR A 143 21.48 -59.96 -10.36
N TYR A 144 22.32 -60.97 -10.11
CA TYR A 144 22.38 -62.20 -10.88
C TYR A 144 22.32 -63.40 -9.93
N ASP A 145 21.78 -64.53 -10.38
CA ASP A 145 21.71 -65.74 -9.54
C ASP A 145 23.11 -66.20 -9.12
N GLN A 146 24.07 -66.13 -10.04
CA GLN A 146 25.47 -66.46 -9.83
C GLN A 146 26.33 -65.23 -10.14
N ARG A 147 27.11 -64.76 -9.16
CA ARG A 147 28.04 -63.65 -9.38
C ARG A 147 29.22 -63.68 -8.44
N ALA A 148 30.42 -63.39 -8.94
CA ALA A 148 31.57 -63.11 -8.11
C ALA A 148 32.48 -62.06 -8.76
N VAL A 149 33.02 -61.17 -7.94
CA VAL A 149 33.85 -60.05 -8.40
C VAL A 149 35.25 -60.23 -7.85
N TRP A 150 36.22 -60.34 -8.76
CA TRP A 150 37.64 -60.34 -8.42
C TRP A 150 38.24 -58.97 -8.72
N SER A 151 39.01 -58.42 -7.80
CA SER A 151 39.74 -57.16 -7.98
C SER A 151 41.20 -57.29 -7.61
N GLY A 152 42.09 -56.79 -8.46
CA GLY A 152 43.55 -56.78 -8.27
C GLY A 152 44.19 -55.46 -8.65
N THR A 153 45.44 -55.25 -8.25
CA THR A 153 46.21 -54.01 -8.54
C THR A 153 47.58 -54.37 -9.10
N TYR A 154 48.00 -53.69 -10.16
CA TYR A 154 49.33 -53.85 -10.76
C TYR A 154 50.21 -52.62 -10.54
N GLY A 155 51.05 -52.68 -9.51
CA GLY A 155 51.95 -51.60 -9.15
C GLY A 155 51.23 -50.26 -8.97
N SER A 156 51.80 -49.18 -9.50
CA SER A 156 51.18 -47.86 -9.58
C SER A 156 50.50 -47.58 -10.92
N TYR A 157 50.30 -48.61 -11.75
CA TYR A 157 49.84 -48.44 -13.14
C TYR A 157 48.33 -48.52 -13.27
N PHE A 158 47.68 -49.55 -12.72
CA PHE A 158 46.22 -49.68 -12.75
C PHE A 158 45.66 -50.61 -11.66
N THR A 159 44.37 -50.48 -11.39
CA THR A 159 43.55 -51.53 -10.78
C THR A 159 42.72 -52.23 -11.85
N ILE A 160 42.48 -53.53 -11.70
CA ILE A 160 41.65 -54.32 -12.60
C ILE A 160 40.59 -55.08 -11.80
N THR A 161 39.36 -55.07 -12.29
CA THR A 161 38.25 -55.85 -11.73
C THR A 161 37.66 -56.75 -12.81
N ASN A 162 37.56 -58.05 -12.52
CA ASN A 162 36.83 -59.03 -13.33
C ASN A 162 35.55 -59.41 -12.58
N ASP A 163 34.41 -58.96 -13.09
CA ASP A 163 33.07 -59.25 -12.55
C ASP A 163 32.43 -60.37 -13.36
N TYR A 164 32.37 -61.57 -12.76
CA TYR A 164 31.84 -62.79 -13.33
C TYR A 164 30.36 -62.92 -12.95
N TYR A 165 29.46 -63.09 -13.92
CA TYR A 165 28.02 -63.18 -13.65
C TYR A 165 27.27 -64.07 -14.63
N PHE A 166 26.24 -64.76 -14.14
CA PHE A 166 25.24 -65.46 -14.94
C PHE A 166 23.99 -65.83 -14.12
N ASN A 167 22.87 -66.08 -14.79
CA ASN A 167 21.67 -66.62 -14.15
C ASN A 167 21.65 -68.14 -14.21
N ASN A 168 20.86 -68.80 -13.37
CA ASN A 168 20.88 -70.27 -13.24
C ASN A 168 20.62 -70.99 -14.57
N ASN A 169 19.76 -70.45 -15.43
CA ASN A 169 19.44 -71.01 -16.74
C ASN A 169 20.39 -70.58 -17.88
N SER A 170 21.42 -69.78 -17.59
CA SER A 170 22.37 -69.28 -18.59
C SER A 170 23.30 -70.37 -19.07
N GLN A 171 23.51 -70.44 -20.38
CA GLN A 171 24.59 -71.21 -21.02
C GLN A 171 25.81 -70.32 -21.33
N GLN A 172 25.97 -69.21 -20.59
CA GLN A 172 27.09 -68.29 -20.71
C GLN A 172 27.57 -67.80 -19.35
N VAL A 173 28.88 -67.52 -19.27
CA VAL A 173 29.47 -66.75 -18.16
C VAL A 173 29.84 -65.38 -18.69
N GLY A 174 29.08 -64.36 -18.29
CA GLY A 174 29.38 -62.97 -18.59
C GLY A 174 30.52 -62.45 -17.74
N ILE A 175 31.40 -61.65 -18.33
CA ILE A 175 32.54 -61.05 -17.66
C ILE A 175 32.64 -59.58 -18.03
N ARG A 176 32.52 -58.73 -17.01
CA ARG A 176 32.83 -57.31 -17.12
C ARG A 176 34.21 -57.06 -16.55
N THR A 177 35.15 -56.70 -17.41
CA THR A 177 36.49 -56.28 -16.98
C THR A 177 36.58 -54.77 -16.93
N THR A 178 36.91 -54.20 -15.77
CA THR A 178 37.16 -52.76 -15.60
C THR A 178 38.63 -52.54 -15.27
N ILE A 179 39.34 -51.78 -16.09
CA ILE A 179 40.72 -51.34 -15.82
C ILE A 179 40.69 -49.85 -15.50
N THR A 180 41.09 -49.48 -14.29
CA THR A 180 41.18 -48.09 -13.84
C THR A 180 42.65 -47.69 -13.74
N ALA A 181 43.04 -46.65 -14.48
CA ALA A 181 44.40 -46.15 -14.52
C ALA A 181 44.79 -45.49 -13.19
N LEU A 182 45.93 -45.88 -12.61
CA LEU A 182 46.57 -45.25 -11.46
C LEU A 182 47.73 -44.32 -11.87
N SER A 183 48.20 -44.45 -13.10
CA SER A 183 49.05 -43.51 -13.83
C SER A 183 48.54 -43.37 -15.26
N ASP A 184 48.98 -42.38 -16.02
CA ASP A 184 48.63 -42.28 -17.44
C ASP A 184 49.17 -43.50 -18.21
N LEU A 185 48.30 -44.16 -18.97
CA LEU A 185 48.60 -45.34 -19.78
C LEU A 185 48.34 -45.00 -21.25
N THR A 186 49.30 -45.28 -22.13
CA THR A 186 49.14 -45.16 -23.59
C THR A 186 49.25 -46.52 -24.25
N ASN A 187 48.54 -46.71 -25.36
CA ASN A 187 48.43 -47.98 -26.07
C ASN A 187 48.05 -49.16 -25.14
N LEU A 188 47.13 -48.91 -24.20
CA LEU A 188 46.61 -49.93 -23.30
C LEU A 188 45.88 -50.99 -24.13
N ALA A 189 46.26 -52.25 -23.96
CA ALA A 189 45.58 -53.39 -24.54
C ALA A 189 45.31 -54.47 -23.48
N PHE A 190 44.23 -55.21 -23.69
CA PHE A 190 43.81 -56.33 -22.85
C PHE A 190 43.55 -57.55 -23.73
N SER A 191 44.00 -58.72 -23.32
CA SER A 191 43.60 -59.99 -23.93
C SER A 191 43.12 -60.95 -22.88
N ARG A 192 42.18 -61.82 -23.28
CA ARG A 192 41.78 -62.98 -22.51
C ARG A 192 41.73 -64.20 -23.40
N ALA A 193 42.29 -65.28 -22.91
CA ALA A 193 42.47 -66.48 -23.69
C ALA A 193 42.22 -67.73 -22.84
N LEU A 194 41.82 -68.79 -23.51
CA LEU A 194 41.77 -70.13 -22.96
C LEU A 194 42.34 -71.14 -23.96
N ASP A 195 42.94 -72.18 -23.43
CA ASP A 195 43.16 -73.44 -24.14
C ASP A 195 41.90 -74.29 -24.03
N PRO A 196 41.13 -74.46 -25.12
CA PRO A 196 39.84 -75.10 -25.09
C PRO A 196 39.98 -76.63 -25.11
N ASP A 197 40.03 -77.24 -23.94
CA ASP A 197 39.90 -78.69 -23.78
C ASP A 197 38.42 -79.09 -23.79
N ALA A 198 37.74 -79.02 -24.94
CA ALA A 198 36.30 -79.29 -25.05
C ALA A 198 35.91 -80.79 -24.84
N ARG A 199 36.39 -81.42 -23.77
CA ARG A 199 36.11 -82.79 -23.36
C ARG A 199 34.82 -82.84 -22.55
N ALA A 200 33.69 -82.82 -23.25
CA ALA A 200 32.36 -82.81 -22.64
C ALA A 200 31.69 -84.20 -22.58
N ALA A 201 32.17 -85.16 -23.38
CA ALA A 201 31.67 -86.54 -23.39
C ALA A 201 32.76 -87.58 -23.74
N ASP A 202 32.41 -88.86 -23.61
CA ASP A 202 33.27 -89.97 -24.04
C ASP A 202 33.67 -89.86 -25.52
N GLY A 203 34.96 -89.94 -25.80
CA GLY A 203 35.53 -89.87 -27.15
C GLY A 203 36.09 -88.50 -27.54
N ASP A 204 35.87 -87.45 -26.73
CA ASP A 204 36.50 -86.15 -26.94
C ASP A 204 37.99 -86.15 -26.54
N SER A 205 38.77 -85.26 -27.16
CA SER A 205 40.22 -85.07 -26.93
C SER A 205 40.55 -83.59 -26.74
N SER A 206 41.81 -83.24 -26.44
CA SER A 206 42.28 -81.84 -26.37
C SER A 206 42.34 -81.16 -27.74
N ALA A 207 42.39 -81.93 -28.83
CA ALA A 207 42.32 -81.36 -30.17
C ALA A 207 40.89 -80.97 -30.54
N THR A 208 40.69 -79.73 -30.98
CA THR A 208 39.40 -79.15 -31.38
C THR A 208 39.39 -78.65 -32.83
N ASN A 209 38.19 -78.46 -33.38
CA ASN A 209 37.99 -77.61 -34.55
C ASN A 209 37.85 -76.16 -34.09
N ASN A 210 38.72 -75.26 -34.55
CA ASN A 210 38.72 -73.87 -34.12
C ASN A 210 38.14 -72.98 -35.22
N PHE A 211 37.28 -72.05 -34.81
CA PHE A 211 36.53 -71.20 -35.71
C PHE A 211 36.52 -69.76 -35.22
N ARG A 212 36.45 -68.82 -36.16
CA ARG A 212 36.23 -67.40 -35.91
C ARG A 212 35.00 -66.93 -36.67
N GLY A 213 34.12 -66.19 -36.01
CA GLY A 213 32.83 -65.77 -36.53
C GLY A 213 31.86 -66.93 -36.80
N ASN A 214 30.58 -66.63 -37.02
CA ASN A 214 29.58 -67.62 -37.42
C ASN A 214 28.32 -66.94 -37.98
N GLY A 215 27.94 -67.24 -39.23
CA GLY A 215 26.59 -67.06 -39.80
C GLY A 215 25.87 -65.71 -39.61
N GLY A 216 26.56 -64.64 -39.18
CA GLY A 216 25.97 -63.36 -38.75
C GLY A 216 26.81 -62.60 -37.71
N VAL A 217 27.71 -63.28 -37.00
CA VAL A 217 28.67 -62.66 -36.06
C VAL A 217 30.04 -62.53 -36.72
N SER A 218 30.63 -61.33 -36.59
CA SER A 218 31.94 -60.98 -37.14
C SER A 218 33.05 -61.90 -36.64
N VAL A 219 34.06 -62.14 -37.48
CA VAL A 219 35.28 -62.86 -37.10
C VAL A 219 36.06 -62.16 -35.99
N ASN A 220 35.86 -60.85 -35.79
CA ASN A 220 36.52 -60.11 -34.72
C ASN A 220 35.84 -60.33 -33.36
N ASP A 221 34.54 -60.61 -33.36
CA ASP A 221 33.68 -60.56 -32.18
C ASP A 221 33.53 -61.94 -31.52
N LEU A 222 33.87 -63.01 -32.25
CA LEU A 222 33.66 -64.39 -31.85
C LEU A 222 34.82 -65.30 -32.27
N VAL A 223 35.31 -66.09 -31.32
CA VAL A 223 36.14 -67.29 -31.55
C VAL A 223 35.59 -68.44 -30.71
N TYR A 224 35.55 -69.64 -31.27
CA TYR A 224 35.11 -70.83 -30.55
C TYR A 224 35.83 -72.08 -31.02
N ALA A 225 35.89 -73.06 -30.13
CA ALA A 225 36.40 -74.39 -30.36
C ALA A 225 35.27 -75.40 -30.22
N GLU A 226 35.22 -76.34 -31.16
CA GLU A 226 34.26 -77.44 -31.20
C GLU A 226 34.98 -78.78 -30.97
N ALA A 227 34.44 -79.58 -30.06
CA ALA A 227 34.92 -80.93 -29.80
C ALA A 227 34.76 -81.84 -31.04
N LEU A 228 35.76 -82.68 -31.33
CA LEU A 228 35.77 -83.50 -32.54
C LEU A 228 34.65 -84.56 -32.57
N ALA A 229 34.34 -85.19 -31.43
CA ALA A 229 33.36 -86.27 -31.35
C ALA A 229 31.98 -85.78 -30.93
N SER A 230 31.89 -85.06 -29.81
CA SER A 230 30.61 -84.66 -29.20
C SER A 230 29.97 -83.42 -29.82
N LYS A 231 30.74 -82.62 -30.59
CA LYS A 231 30.32 -81.34 -31.19
C LYS A 231 29.95 -80.23 -30.19
N TYR A 232 30.29 -80.41 -28.92
CA TYR A 232 30.12 -79.36 -27.93
C TYR A 232 31.07 -78.20 -28.20
N VAL A 233 30.60 -76.98 -27.92
CA VAL A 233 31.35 -75.75 -28.17
C VAL A 233 31.73 -75.03 -26.88
N ILE A 234 32.91 -74.43 -26.88
CA ILE A 234 33.32 -73.38 -25.95
C ILE A 234 33.90 -72.23 -26.76
N GLY A 235 33.50 -71.00 -26.45
CA GLY A 235 33.99 -69.84 -27.16
C GLY A 235 34.02 -68.59 -26.32
N LEU A 236 34.61 -67.55 -26.89
CA LEU A 236 34.62 -66.20 -26.37
C LEU A 236 33.91 -65.29 -27.36
N PHE A 237 32.94 -64.54 -26.83
CA PHE A 237 32.13 -63.58 -27.58
C PHE A 237 32.20 -62.21 -26.92
N THR A 238 32.22 -61.15 -27.72
CA THR A 238 32.19 -59.77 -27.24
C THR A 238 31.26 -58.91 -28.09
N ASN A 239 30.59 -57.97 -27.44
CA ASN A 239 29.88 -56.86 -28.10
C ASN A 239 30.47 -55.49 -27.70
N SER A 240 31.68 -55.51 -27.11
CA SER A 240 32.41 -54.32 -26.72
C SER A 240 32.63 -53.38 -27.90
N SER A 241 32.45 -52.08 -27.65
CA SER A 241 32.68 -51.03 -28.66
C SER A 241 34.17 -50.70 -28.87
N TYR A 242 35.06 -51.25 -28.04
CA TYR A 242 36.50 -51.05 -28.22
C TYR A 242 36.98 -51.75 -29.50
N ALA A 243 38.02 -51.23 -30.14
CA ALA A 243 38.64 -51.94 -31.26
C ALA A 243 39.19 -53.28 -30.76
N HIS A 244 38.73 -54.38 -31.33
CA HIS A 244 39.05 -55.72 -30.85
C HIS A 244 39.15 -56.73 -31.98
N ASN A 245 39.70 -57.90 -31.68
CA ASN A 245 39.80 -59.01 -32.61
C ASN A 245 39.84 -60.35 -31.85
N SER A 246 39.42 -61.41 -32.51
CA SER A 246 39.51 -62.78 -32.01
C SER A 246 40.68 -63.50 -32.68
N ALA A 247 41.29 -64.49 -32.01
CA ALA A 247 42.41 -65.24 -32.58
C ALA A 247 42.49 -66.69 -32.08
N VAL A 248 43.16 -67.52 -32.89
CA VAL A 248 43.58 -68.88 -32.58
C VAL A 248 45.12 -68.90 -32.64
N THR A 249 45.79 -69.20 -31.53
CA THR A 249 47.25 -69.04 -31.38
C THR A 249 47.92 -70.34 -30.90
N ARG A 250 49.24 -70.46 -31.12
CA ARG A 250 50.06 -71.55 -30.57
C ARG A 250 50.60 -71.16 -29.19
N TRP A 251 49.86 -71.48 -28.14
CA TRP A 251 50.32 -71.38 -26.75
C TRP A 251 50.81 -69.97 -26.32
N GLU A 252 50.20 -68.89 -26.84
CA GLU A 252 50.58 -67.50 -26.55
C GLU A 252 49.36 -66.64 -26.17
N MET A 253 49.48 -65.76 -25.16
CA MET A 253 48.45 -64.78 -24.74
C MET A 253 48.73 -63.32 -25.13
N ASP A 254 49.79 -63.06 -25.90
CA ASP A 254 50.23 -61.69 -26.20
C ASP A 254 49.13 -60.86 -26.87
N THR A 255 48.86 -59.68 -26.31
CA THR A 255 47.77 -58.80 -26.76
C THR A 255 47.88 -58.43 -28.24
N ALA A 256 49.09 -58.30 -28.79
CA ALA A 256 49.29 -57.93 -30.18
C ALA A 256 48.96 -59.11 -31.12
N THR A 257 49.30 -60.34 -30.72
CA THR A 257 48.93 -61.56 -31.47
C THR A 257 47.41 -61.69 -31.61
N TYR A 258 46.64 -61.40 -30.56
CA TYR A 258 45.17 -61.40 -30.62
C TYR A 258 44.62 -60.26 -31.46
N LEU A 259 45.12 -59.03 -31.29
CA LEU A 259 44.67 -57.88 -32.08
C LEU A 259 44.96 -58.03 -33.58
N ALA A 260 46.04 -58.74 -33.93
CA ALA A 260 46.36 -59.10 -35.31
C ALA A 260 45.40 -60.14 -35.92
N GLY A 261 44.59 -60.81 -35.09
CA GLY A 261 43.65 -61.83 -35.54
C GLY A 261 44.35 -63.08 -36.08
N THR A 262 45.45 -63.49 -35.44
CA THR A 262 46.20 -64.70 -35.82
C THR A 262 45.27 -65.93 -35.82
N ASP A 263 45.45 -66.82 -36.79
CA ASP A 263 44.68 -68.05 -36.87
C ASP A 263 45.59 -69.20 -37.34
N VAL A 264 45.96 -70.06 -36.40
CA VAL A 264 46.82 -71.24 -36.66
C VAL A 264 46.03 -72.50 -37.03
N GLY A 265 44.69 -72.40 -37.08
CA GLY A 265 43.77 -73.46 -37.47
C GLY A 265 43.42 -74.47 -36.36
N ASN A 266 42.92 -75.64 -36.79
CA ASN A 266 42.46 -76.71 -35.90
C ASN A 266 43.61 -77.42 -35.17
N GLY A 267 43.31 -78.01 -34.01
CA GLY A 267 44.26 -78.70 -33.17
C GLY A 267 44.18 -78.26 -31.71
N ASP A 268 45.17 -78.68 -30.94
CA ASP A 268 45.37 -78.32 -29.52
C ASP A 268 46.02 -76.92 -29.46
N ASN A 269 45.18 -75.88 -29.57
CA ASN A 269 45.57 -74.48 -29.75
C ASN A 269 44.73 -73.55 -28.86
N VAL A 270 45.30 -72.42 -28.47
CA VAL A 270 44.64 -71.43 -27.60
C VAL A 270 43.71 -70.54 -28.41
N ILE A 271 42.51 -70.25 -27.88
CA ILE A 271 41.56 -69.30 -28.46
C ILE A 271 41.38 -68.09 -27.54
N GLY A 272 41.04 -66.92 -28.08
CA GLY A 272 40.90 -65.72 -27.26
C GLY A 272 40.49 -64.44 -27.98
N LEU A 273 40.31 -63.38 -27.18
CA LEU A 273 39.98 -62.03 -27.61
C LEU A 273 41.08 -61.05 -27.19
N GLY A 274 41.38 -60.09 -28.06
CA GLY A 274 42.26 -58.95 -27.79
C GLY A 274 41.52 -57.63 -28.01
N PHE A 275 41.71 -56.67 -27.12
CA PHE A 275 41.08 -55.36 -27.09
C PHE A 275 42.14 -54.27 -27.05
N ASN A 276 42.00 -53.27 -27.91
CA ASN A 276 42.76 -52.03 -27.84
C ASN A 276 41.91 -50.99 -27.11
N LEU A 277 42.37 -50.61 -25.92
CA LEU A 277 41.69 -49.69 -25.01
C LEU A 277 42.19 -48.24 -25.15
N GLY A 278 43.18 -48.00 -26.01
CA GLY A 278 43.70 -46.68 -26.31
C GLY A 278 44.52 -46.10 -25.16
N SER A 279 44.32 -44.82 -24.86
CA SER A 279 44.99 -44.15 -23.74
C SER A 279 44.02 -43.89 -22.60
N LEU A 280 44.42 -44.18 -21.37
CA LEU A 280 43.67 -43.82 -20.16
C LEU A 280 44.52 -42.86 -19.32
N LEU A 281 43.94 -41.71 -18.99
CA LEU A 281 44.52 -40.81 -17.99
C LEU A 281 44.29 -41.36 -16.58
N THR A 282 45.15 -40.96 -15.65
CA THR A 282 45.04 -41.29 -14.23
C THR A 282 43.62 -41.05 -13.69
N GLY A 283 43.02 -42.07 -13.09
CA GLY A 283 41.65 -42.07 -12.56
C GLY A 283 40.55 -42.46 -13.58
N ALA A 284 40.85 -42.47 -14.88
CA ALA A 284 39.92 -42.95 -15.90
C ALA A 284 39.82 -44.48 -15.89
N SER A 285 38.69 -45.01 -16.35
CA SER A 285 38.46 -46.45 -16.45
C SER A 285 38.03 -46.87 -17.85
N ALA A 286 38.48 -48.04 -18.29
CA ALA A 286 38.00 -48.73 -19.47
C ALA A 286 37.22 -49.96 -19.02
N VAL A 287 36.03 -50.13 -19.59
CA VAL A 287 35.12 -51.22 -19.25
C VAL A 287 34.87 -52.04 -20.50
N ILE A 288 35.24 -53.32 -20.47
CA ILE A 288 35.00 -54.26 -21.56
C ILE A 288 34.09 -55.39 -21.07
N ASP A 289 33.07 -55.66 -21.87
CA ASP A 289 32.10 -56.72 -21.65
C ASP A 289 32.34 -57.83 -22.69
N TYR A 290 32.54 -59.05 -22.22
CA TYR A 290 32.67 -60.25 -23.05
C TYR A 290 32.18 -61.47 -22.27
N SER A 291 31.91 -62.57 -22.96
CA SER A 291 31.33 -63.77 -22.36
C SER A 291 32.05 -65.02 -22.83
N TYR A 292 32.18 -66.00 -21.93
CA TYR A 292 32.38 -67.38 -22.32
C TYR A 292 31.03 -67.96 -22.72
N ILE A 293 30.95 -68.55 -23.90
CA ILE A 293 29.73 -69.14 -24.45
C ILE A 293 29.88 -70.66 -24.58
N PHE A 294 28.81 -71.38 -24.30
CA PHE A 294 28.75 -72.84 -24.29
C PHE A 294 27.52 -73.32 -25.05
N GLY A 295 27.57 -74.52 -25.61
CA GLY A 295 26.43 -75.07 -26.34
C GLY A 295 26.69 -76.43 -26.97
N THR A 296 25.61 -77.05 -27.45
CA THR A 296 25.66 -78.23 -28.33
C THR A 296 25.75 -77.87 -29.82
N ASP A 297 25.57 -76.58 -30.14
CA ASP A 297 25.78 -75.93 -31.44
C ASP A 297 26.04 -74.43 -31.17
N ILE A 298 26.95 -73.83 -31.94
CA ILE A 298 27.33 -72.42 -31.85
C ILE A 298 26.17 -71.46 -32.13
N SER A 299 25.22 -71.84 -33.01
CA SER A 299 24.08 -70.98 -33.33
C SER A 299 23.16 -70.78 -32.13
N LYS A 300 22.97 -71.84 -31.33
CA LYS A 300 22.19 -71.80 -30.09
C LYS A 300 22.92 -71.01 -29.01
N ALA A 301 24.24 -71.17 -28.91
CA ALA A 301 25.07 -70.45 -27.95
C ALA A 301 25.09 -68.92 -28.19
N ILE A 302 25.04 -68.47 -29.45
CA ILE A 302 25.00 -67.04 -29.82
C ILE A 302 23.60 -66.43 -29.60
N ALA A 303 22.52 -67.16 -29.92
CA ALA A 303 21.16 -66.65 -29.76
C ALA A 303 20.83 -66.26 -28.31
N ASP A 304 21.39 -67.01 -27.35
CA ASP A 304 21.25 -66.72 -25.92
C ASP A 304 22.16 -65.56 -25.44
N ALA A 305 22.99 -64.95 -26.32
CA ALA A 305 24.06 -63.97 -26.00
C ALA A 305 23.73 -62.47 -26.22
N GLY A 306 22.50 -62.10 -26.57
CA GLY A 306 22.10 -60.69 -26.66
C GLY A 306 22.77 -59.89 -27.78
N GLY A 307 22.59 -60.30 -29.04
CA GLY A 307 22.92 -59.47 -30.20
C GLY A 307 21.95 -58.29 -30.38
N GLY A 308 22.40 -57.07 -30.10
CA GLY A 308 21.83 -55.82 -30.65
C GLY A 308 21.49 -54.71 -29.63
N ARG A 309 22.33 -53.68 -29.53
CA ARG A 309 21.89 -52.34 -29.07
C ARG A 309 21.02 -51.74 -30.18
N GLY A 310 19.72 -51.66 -29.99
CA GLY A 310 18.81 -51.10 -30.98
C GLY A 310 18.85 -49.58 -30.97
N ASN A 311 19.62 -48.95 -31.88
CA ASN A 311 19.30 -47.59 -32.31
C ASN A 311 17.88 -47.61 -32.91
N ILE A 312 16.96 -46.84 -32.33
CA ILE A 312 15.63 -46.62 -32.90
C ILE A 312 15.78 -45.58 -34.01
N ALA A 313 16.28 -46.04 -35.15
CA ALA A 313 16.29 -45.30 -36.42
C ALA A 313 14.99 -45.52 -37.23
N THR A 314 14.18 -46.51 -36.84
CA THR A 314 12.88 -46.88 -37.43
C THR A 314 11.83 -47.04 -36.33
N ASP A 315 10.55 -46.97 -36.68
CA ASP A 315 9.43 -47.03 -35.73
C ASP A 315 9.41 -48.33 -34.90
N VAL A 316 9.20 -48.21 -33.59
CA VAL A 316 9.00 -49.32 -32.63
C VAL A 316 7.77 -49.05 -31.75
N THR A 317 7.27 -50.07 -31.07
CA THR A 317 6.21 -49.91 -30.07
C THR A 317 6.77 -49.78 -28.65
N ALA A 318 6.00 -49.18 -27.74
CA ALA A 318 6.35 -49.13 -26.33
C ALA A 318 6.43 -50.54 -25.70
N GLY A 319 5.68 -51.51 -26.22
CA GLY A 319 5.79 -52.92 -25.84
C GLY A 319 7.17 -53.50 -26.15
N ASP A 320 7.70 -53.21 -27.34
CA ASP A 320 9.04 -53.67 -27.77
C ASP A 320 10.14 -53.12 -26.84
N VAL A 321 10.02 -51.85 -26.45
CA VAL A 321 10.96 -51.20 -25.51
C VAL A 321 10.85 -51.80 -24.10
N ALA A 322 9.64 -52.09 -23.62
CA ALA A 322 9.40 -52.64 -22.30
C ALA A 322 9.92 -54.08 -22.14
N VAL A 323 9.78 -54.92 -23.17
CA VAL A 323 10.25 -56.31 -23.15
C VAL A 323 11.77 -56.41 -23.32
N GLY A 324 12.40 -55.42 -23.98
CA GLY A 324 13.83 -55.43 -24.26
C GLY A 324 14.76 -55.19 -23.05
N ASN A 325 14.26 -54.62 -21.95
CA ASN A 325 15.05 -54.25 -20.76
C ASN A 325 16.36 -53.48 -21.07
N PHE A 326 16.34 -52.62 -22.09
CA PHE A 326 17.46 -51.75 -22.46
C PHE A 326 17.03 -50.28 -22.47
N ASN A 327 18.00 -49.36 -22.36
CA ASN A 327 17.75 -47.93 -22.52
C ASN A 327 17.72 -47.57 -24.03
N PRO A 328 16.55 -47.17 -24.59
CA PRO A 328 16.43 -46.81 -26.01
C PRO A 328 17.28 -45.59 -26.42
N VAL A 329 17.77 -45.60 -27.65
CA VAL A 329 18.40 -44.45 -28.32
C VAL A 329 17.57 -44.04 -29.53
N LEU A 330 16.93 -42.87 -29.49
CA LEU A 330 16.22 -42.27 -30.62
C LEU A 330 17.20 -41.56 -31.55
N SER A 331 17.30 -42.03 -32.79
CA SER A 331 18.10 -41.42 -33.87
C SER A 331 17.21 -41.16 -35.08
N GLY A 332 16.16 -40.36 -34.89
CA GLY A 332 15.14 -40.00 -35.87
C GLY A 332 13.91 -40.91 -35.91
N GLY A 333 13.93 -42.06 -35.23
CA GLY A 333 12.80 -43.00 -35.19
C GLY A 333 11.67 -42.59 -34.24
N LYS A 334 10.64 -43.45 -34.17
CA LYS A 334 9.41 -43.22 -33.39
C LYS A 334 9.14 -44.34 -32.39
N ILE A 335 8.69 -43.99 -31.18
CA ILE A 335 8.11 -44.92 -30.22
C ILE A 335 6.59 -44.71 -30.22
N THR A 336 5.83 -45.78 -30.51
CA THR A 336 4.36 -45.75 -30.55
C THR A 336 3.76 -46.41 -29.31
N PHE A 337 2.89 -45.69 -28.60
CA PHE A 337 2.07 -46.22 -27.51
C PHE A 337 0.67 -46.54 -28.04
N GLU A 338 0.36 -47.83 -28.15
CA GLU A 338 -0.94 -48.33 -28.64
C GLU A 338 -1.97 -48.53 -27.51
N ALA A 339 -1.51 -48.54 -26.26
CA ALA A 339 -2.32 -48.66 -25.05
C ALA A 339 -1.68 -47.87 -23.91
N ASP A 340 -2.45 -47.61 -22.84
CA ASP A 340 -1.97 -46.92 -21.65
C ASP A 340 -0.80 -47.71 -21.03
N GLN A 341 0.38 -47.10 -20.98
CA GLN A 341 1.60 -47.78 -20.57
C GLN A 341 2.62 -46.81 -19.96
N ALA A 342 3.41 -47.33 -19.02
CA ALA A 342 4.57 -46.62 -18.48
C ALA A 342 5.87 -47.30 -18.93
N LEU A 343 6.87 -46.51 -19.30
CA LEU A 343 8.25 -46.95 -19.50
C LEU A 343 9.14 -46.34 -18.41
N GLY A 344 9.92 -47.21 -17.76
CA GLY A 344 10.92 -46.84 -16.75
C GLY A 344 12.31 -46.61 -17.33
N ASN A 345 12.52 -46.94 -18.60
CA ASN A 345 13.82 -46.93 -19.26
C ASN A 345 14.32 -45.48 -19.45
N ASP A 346 15.62 -45.26 -19.29
CA ASP A 346 16.24 -44.01 -19.72
C ASP A 346 16.25 -43.96 -21.25
N LEU A 347 16.09 -42.76 -21.80
CA LEU A 347 15.99 -42.53 -23.23
C LEU A 347 17.07 -41.55 -23.67
N THR A 348 17.91 -41.93 -24.62
CA THR A 348 18.86 -41.01 -25.25
C THR A 348 18.30 -40.52 -26.58
N VAL A 349 18.35 -39.23 -26.87
CA VAL A 349 17.92 -38.63 -28.13
C VAL A 349 19.13 -38.03 -28.83
N GLU A 350 19.51 -38.60 -29.97
CA GLU A 350 20.59 -38.09 -30.81
C GLU A 350 20.13 -36.87 -31.62
N THR A 351 21.06 -36.17 -32.28
CA THR A 351 20.80 -34.94 -33.03
C THR A 351 19.71 -35.06 -34.11
N SER A 352 19.48 -36.26 -34.65
CA SER A 352 18.37 -36.57 -35.56
C SER A 352 16.97 -36.45 -34.92
N GLY A 353 16.89 -36.34 -33.59
CA GLY A 353 15.67 -36.23 -32.80
C GLY A 353 14.94 -37.56 -32.62
N GLY A 354 13.68 -37.50 -32.22
CA GLY A 354 12.80 -38.67 -32.17
C GLY A 354 11.35 -38.32 -31.92
N THR A 355 10.45 -39.24 -32.25
CA THR A 355 9.00 -39.06 -32.09
C THR A 355 8.46 -39.97 -31.00
N ILE A 356 7.63 -39.42 -30.11
CA ILE A 356 6.81 -40.18 -29.17
C ILE A 356 5.35 -40.03 -29.61
N ASP A 357 4.81 -41.08 -30.22
CA ASP A 357 3.43 -41.10 -30.69
C ASP A 357 2.55 -41.81 -29.68
N THR A 358 1.67 -41.08 -29.03
CA THR A 358 0.76 -41.68 -28.05
C THR A 358 -0.50 -42.25 -28.67
N THR A 359 -0.72 -42.14 -30.00
CA THR A 359 -1.99 -42.49 -30.64
C THR A 359 -3.18 -41.84 -29.91
N SER A 360 -3.95 -42.60 -29.12
CA SER A 360 -4.96 -42.12 -28.17
C SER A 360 -4.68 -42.49 -26.71
N ALA A 361 -3.59 -43.19 -26.42
CA ALA A 361 -3.21 -43.73 -25.12
C ALA A 361 -2.57 -42.69 -24.18
N ASN A 362 -2.62 -42.96 -22.88
CA ASN A 362 -1.85 -42.26 -21.87
C ASN A 362 -0.50 -42.95 -21.66
N ALA A 363 0.58 -42.27 -22.02
CA ALA A 363 1.95 -42.74 -21.86
C ALA A 363 2.62 -42.05 -20.66
N THR A 364 3.36 -42.81 -19.86
CA THR A 364 4.25 -42.23 -18.84
C THR A 364 5.70 -42.64 -19.11
N LEU A 365 6.59 -41.66 -19.24
CA LEU A 365 8.03 -41.89 -19.27
C LEU A 365 8.62 -41.43 -17.94
N SER A 366 9.22 -42.37 -17.21
CA SER A 366 9.79 -42.14 -15.88
C SER A 366 11.30 -42.17 -15.81
N GLY A 367 11.97 -42.77 -16.80
CA GLY A 367 13.41 -42.65 -16.98
C GLY A 367 13.84 -41.26 -17.43
N VAL A 368 15.14 -40.99 -17.32
CA VAL A 368 15.75 -39.73 -17.75
C VAL A 368 15.83 -39.70 -19.27
N ILE A 369 15.34 -38.61 -19.88
CA ILE A 369 15.58 -38.33 -21.29
C ILE A 369 16.81 -37.42 -21.43
N SER A 370 17.82 -37.86 -22.16
CA SER A 370 19.12 -37.19 -22.32
C SER A 370 19.54 -37.07 -23.79
N GLY A 371 20.63 -36.35 -24.08
CA GLY A 371 21.20 -36.24 -25.44
C GLY A 371 20.95 -34.89 -26.13
N GLU A 372 21.54 -34.70 -27.30
CA GLU A 372 21.51 -33.40 -27.98
C GLU A 372 20.22 -33.15 -28.79
N GLY A 373 19.45 -34.21 -29.07
CA GLY A 373 18.26 -34.19 -29.90
C GLY A 373 16.99 -33.62 -29.27
N GLY A 374 16.01 -33.35 -30.13
CA GLY A 374 14.67 -32.90 -29.75
C GLY A 374 13.62 -33.99 -29.86
N ILE A 375 12.53 -33.84 -29.11
CA ILE A 375 11.43 -34.81 -29.07
C ILE A 375 10.18 -34.22 -29.73
N THR A 376 9.52 -34.99 -30.58
CA THR A 376 8.20 -34.65 -31.13
C THR A 376 7.11 -35.52 -30.49
N LYS A 377 6.18 -34.93 -29.74
CA LYS A 377 4.99 -35.57 -29.20
C LYS A 377 3.85 -35.49 -30.22
N THR A 378 3.36 -36.64 -30.68
CA THR A 378 2.19 -36.76 -31.56
C THR A 378 1.10 -37.63 -30.93
N GLY A 379 -0.07 -37.70 -31.59
CA GLY A 379 -1.23 -38.42 -31.09
C GLY A 379 -2.02 -37.61 -30.06
N THR A 380 -3.32 -37.88 -29.99
CA THR A 380 -4.29 -37.18 -29.13
C THR A 380 -4.17 -37.51 -27.63
N GLY A 381 -3.50 -38.62 -27.29
CA GLY A 381 -3.28 -39.05 -25.91
C GLY A 381 -2.36 -38.15 -25.07
N THR A 382 -2.26 -38.46 -23.77
CA THR A 382 -1.42 -37.73 -22.81
C THR A 382 -0.04 -38.38 -22.69
N LEU A 383 1.03 -37.62 -22.86
CA LEU A 383 2.40 -38.03 -22.49
C LEU A 383 2.78 -37.35 -21.18
N THR A 384 3.10 -38.14 -20.14
CA THR A 384 3.57 -37.65 -18.85
C THR A 384 5.06 -37.94 -18.68
N LEU A 385 5.86 -36.89 -18.49
CA LEU A 385 7.29 -36.97 -18.22
C LEU A 385 7.55 -36.72 -16.73
N THR A 386 8.07 -37.72 -16.04
CA THR A 386 8.36 -37.64 -14.59
C THR A 386 9.84 -37.70 -14.25
N GLY A 387 10.69 -38.13 -15.18
CA GLY A 387 12.15 -38.09 -15.03
C GLY A 387 12.72 -36.67 -15.07
N THR A 388 13.85 -36.46 -14.42
CA THR A 388 14.63 -35.21 -14.54
C THR A 388 15.41 -35.24 -15.84
N ASN A 389 14.91 -34.53 -16.84
CA ASN A 389 15.41 -34.65 -18.20
C ASN A 389 16.59 -33.70 -18.45
N SER A 390 17.52 -34.09 -19.34
CA SER A 390 18.73 -33.33 -19.69
C SER A 390 18.93 -33.15 -21.21
N TYR A 391 17.99 -33.60 -22.05
CA TYR A 391 18.04 -33.39 -23.50
C TYR A 391 17.96 -31.91 -23.91
N SER A 392 18.74 -31.50 -24.91
CA SER A 392 18.88 -30.07 -25.27
C SER A 392 18.17 -29.63 -26.55
N GLY A 393 17.71 -30.54 -27.41
CA GLY A 393 17.13 -30.19 -28.71
C GLY A 393 15.69 -29.66 -28.67
N GLY A 394 15.09 -29.57 -27.48
CA GLY A 394 13.74 -29.03 -27.26
C GLY A 394 12.61 -30.04 -27.54
N THR A 395 11.38 -29.55 -27.47
CA THR A 395 10.17 -30.38 -27.59
C THR A 395 9.19 -29.76 -28.58
N THR A 396 8.65 -30.54 -29.50
CA THR A 396 7.49 -30.16 -30.31
C THR A 396 6.28 -30.95 -29.85
N VAL A 397 5.24 -30.26 -29.37
CA VAL A 397 3.95 -30.87 -29.04
C VAL A 397 3.00 -30.61 -30.19
N ALA A 398 2.89 -31.58 -31.11
CA ALA A 398 2.05 -31.47 -32.29
C ALA A 398 0.57 -31.68 -31.94
N GLU A 399 0.28 -32.68 -31.10
CA GLU A 399 -1.09 -33.10 -30.74
C GLU A 399 -1.19 -33.60 -29.29
N GLY A 400 -2.40 -33.61 -28.76
CA GLY A 400 -2.73 -34.15 -27.45
C GLY A 400 -2.22 -33.28 -26.29
N LYS A 401 -1.71 -33.94 -25.25
CA LYS A 401 -1.28 -33.28 -24.02
C LYS A 401 0.10 -33.77 -23.58
N LEU A 402 1.00 -32.85 -23.28
CA LEU A 402 2.27 -33.13 -22.60
C LEU A 402 2.16 -32.67 -21.15
N VAL A 403 2.48 -33.54 -20.19
CA VAL A 403 2.45 -33.24 -18.75
C VAL A 403 3.85 -33.42 -18.18
N GLY A 404 4.30 -32.48 -17.36
CA GLY A 404 5.57 -32.56 -16.65
C GLY A 404 5.74 -31.41 -15.68
N ASP A 405 6.93 -31.22 -15.14
CA ASP A 405 7.28 -30.06 -14.32
C ASP A 405 8.56 -29.41 -14.85
N THR A 406 9.06 -28.40 -14.16
CA THR A 406 10.30 -27.70 -14.57
C THR A 406 11.57 -28.56 -14.49
N GLY A 407 11.52 -29.77 -13.92
CA GLY A 407 12.60 -30.75 -13.99
C GLY A 407 12.49 -31.70 -15.19
N SER A 408 11.28 -31.93 -15.72
CA SER A 408 11.06 -32.82 -16.87
C SER A 408 10.83 -32.08 -18.19
N LEU A 409 10.39 -30.82 -18.14
CA LEU A 409 10.14 -29.94 -19.28
C LEU A 409 11.21 -28.85 -19.34
N GLN A 410 11.97 -28.79 -20.44
CA GLN A 410 13.07 -27.85 -20.61
C GLN A 410 13.29 -27.45 -22.07
N GLY A 411 14.15 -26.45 -22.29
CA GLY A 411 14.50 -25.97 -23.62
C GLY A 411 13.30 -25.33 -24.35
N THR A 412 13.43 -25.14 -25.66
CA THR A 412 12.33 -24.60 -26.47
C THR A 412 11.22 -25.64 -26.59
N ILE A 413 9.99 -25.24 -26.25
CA ILE A 413 8.78 -26.04 -26.46
C ILE A 413 7.92 -25.35 -27.53
N VAL A 414 7.78 -25.99 -28.68
CA VAL A 414 6.81 -25.62 -29.72
C VAL A 414 5.48 -26.30 -29.37
N ASN A 415 4.58 -25.57 -28.73
CA ASN A 415 3.29 -26.05 -28.28
C ASN A 415 2.18 -25.72 -29.30
N ASN A 416 1.71 -26.73 -30.04
CA ASN A 416 0.56 -26.60 -30.93
C ASN A 416 -0.71 -27.29 -30.36
N ALA A 417 -0.64 -27.81 -29.13
CA ALA A 417 -1.74 -28.50 -28.46
C ALA A 417 -1.85 -28.08 -26.99
N THR A 418 -1.60 -28.97 -26.01
CA THR A 418 -1.59 -28.64 -24.58
C THR A 418 -0.29 -29.05 -23.91
N VAL A 419 0.32 -28.14 -23.14
CA VAL A 419 1.44 -28.42 -22.24
C VAL A 419 1.02 -28.10 -20.81
N GLU A 420 1.05 -29.09 -19.92
CA GLU A 420 0.76 -28.92 -18.51
C GLU A 420 2.04 -28.96 -17.68
N PHE A 421 2.28 -27.88 -16.93
CA PHE A 421 3.22 -27.84 -15.82
C PHE A 421 2.49 -28.28 -14.54
N ALA A 422 2.58 -29.58 -14.22
CA ALA A 422 2.10 -30.20 -12.99
C ALA A 422 3.07 -29.91 -11.82
N GLN A 423 3.19 -28.62 -11.49
CA GLN A 423 4.26 -28.10 -10.66
C GLN A 423 3.84 -28.09 -9.17
N ALA A 424 4.26 -29.13 -8.44
CA ALA A 424 3.97 -29.28 -7.00
C ALA A 424 4.87 -28.41 -6.10
N ASN A 425 6.14 -28.23 -6.48
CA ASN A 425 7.13 -27.41 -5.77
C ASN A 425 7.49 -26.15 -6.56
N ALA A 426 8.20 -25.18 -6.00
CA ALA A 426 8.66 -24.03 -6.79
C ALA A 426 9.69 -24.44 -7.86
N GLY A 427 9.59 -23.89 -9.06
CA GLY A 427 10.55 -24.13 -10.13
C GLY A 427 10.50 -23.09 -11.24
N THR A 428 11.57 -23.02 -12.05
CA THR A 428 11.73 -22.00 -13.10
C THR A 428 11.86 -22.66 -14.47
N PHE A 429 11.00 -22.27 -15.40
CA PHE A 429 11.13 -22.62 -16.81
C PHE A 429 11.81 -21.49 -17.58
N ALA A 430 13.06 -21.70 -17.99
CA ALA A 430 13.85 -20.72 -18.74
C ALA A 430 13.74 -20.88 -20.27
N GLY A 431 13.02 -21.91 -20.73
CA GLY A 431 12.85 -22.23 -22.15
C GLY A 431 11.89 -21.30 -22.90
N THR A 432 11.94 -21.34 -24.23
CA THR A 432 10.99 -20.59 -25.08
C THR A 432 9.69 -21.37 -25.21
N LEU A 433 8.54 -20.72 -25.01
CA LEU A 433 7.21 -21.25 -25.35
C LEU A 433 6.77 -20.68 -26.71
N ALA A 434 6.83 -21.50 -27.75
CA ALA A 434 6.40 -21.16 -29.10
C ALA A 434 5.09 -21.88 -29.48
N GLY A 435 4.48 -21.50 -30.59
CA GLY A 435 3.26 -22.12 -31.10
C GLY A 435 1.96 -21.48 -30.59
N THR A 436 0.85 -22.14 -30.87
CA THR A 436 -0.51 -21.61 -30.70
C THR A 436 -1.32 -22.27 -29.59
N GLY A 437 -0.79 -23.32 -28.98
CA GLY A 437 -1.45 -24.17 -27.98
C GLY A 437 -1.68 -23.51 -26.62
N SER A 438 -2.26 -24.28 -25.70
CA SER A 438 -2.53 -23.86 -24.32
C SER A 438 -1.47 -24.39 -23.36
N VAL A 439 -1.10 -23.56 -22.38
CA VAL A 439 -0.27 -23.94 -21.24
C VAL A 439 -1.18 -24.06 -20.03
N VAL A 440 -1.15 -25.21 -19.36
CA VAL A 440 -1.88 -25.44 -18.11
C VAL A 440 -0.88 -25.42 -16.96
N LYS A 441 -1.19 -24.67 -15.90
CA LYS A 441 -0.47 -24.78 -14.62
C LYS A 441 -1.37 -25.46 -13.60
N SER A 442 -0.91 -26.57 -13.03
CA SER A 442 -1.54 -27.29 -11.93
C SER A 442 -0.54 -27.55 -10.79
N GLY A 443 -1.02 -28.09 -9.68
CA GLY A 443 -0.24 -28.24 -8.44
C GLY A 443 -0.07 -26.96 -7.64
N ALA A 444 0.16 -27.09 -6.34
CA ALA A 444 0.22 -25.96 -5.40
C ALA A 444 1.48 -25.09 -5.54
N GLY A 445 2.54 -25.58 -6.18
CA GLY A 445 3.83 -24.91 -6.31
C GLY A 445 3.81 -23.68 -7.22
N THR A 446 4.88 -22.91 -7.15
CA THR A 446 5.10 -21.72 -8.01
C THR A 446 5.82 -22.11 -9.30
N LEU A 447 5.28 -21.73 -10.45
CA LEU A 447 5.98 -21.80 -11.74
C LEU A 447 6.50 -20.40 -12.11
N THR A 448 7.80 -20.23 -12.20
CA THR A 448 8.40 -19.01 -12.77
C THR A 448 8.64 -19.21 -14.26
N LEU A 449 7.96 -18.44 -15.10
CA LEU A 449 8.23 -18.35 -16.52
C LEU A 449 9.31 -17.28 -16.73
N ALA A 450 10.51 -17.70 -17.14
CA ALA A 450 11.66 -16.83 -17.34
C ALA A 450 12.15 -16.78 -18.79
N GLY A 451 11.72 -17.71 -19.64
CA GLY A 451 11.97 -17.65 -21.08
C GLY A 451 10.86 -16.93 -21.86
N THR A 452 11.09 -16.71 -23.15
CA THR A 452 10.17 -15.99 -24.03
C THR A 452 8.96 -16.83 -24.40
N ALA A 453 7.75 -16.27 -24.33
CA ALA A 453 6.57 -16.81 -24.98
C ALA A 453 6.29 -16.04 -26.28
N GLN A 454 5.97 -16.71 -27.40
CA GLN A 454 5.52 -15.99 -28.60
C GLN A 454 4.09 -15.49 -28.43
N ARG A 455 3.18 -16.42 -28.10
CA ARG A 455 1.78 -16.18 -27.75
C ARG A 455 1.43 -17.11 -26.60
N LEU A 456 0.84 -16.57 -25.53
CA LEU A 456 0.52 -17.37 -24.35
C LEU A 456 -0.99 -17.47 -24.16
N THR A 457 -1.52 -18.70 -24.26
CA THR A 457 -2.79 -19.05 -23.63
C THR A 457 -2.45 -19.83 -22.37
N LEU A 458 -2.81 -19.29 -21.20
CA LEU A 458 -2.42 -19.83 -19.90
C LEU A 458 -3.66 -20.12 -19.06
N ASP A 459 -3.85 -21.38 -18.68
CA ASP A 459 -4.87 -21.79 -17.73
C ASP A 459 -4.20 -22.16 -16.40
N VAL A 460 -4.28 -21.27 -15.41
CA VAL A 460 -3.81 -21.53 -14.04
C VAL A 460 -4.96 -22.14 -13.24
N THR A 461 -4.84 -23.43 -12.97
CA THR A 461 -5.88 -24.21 -12.27
C THR A 461 -5.63 -24.29 -10.77
N GLN A 462 -4.36 -24.24 -10.35
CA GLN A 462 -3.88 -24.27 -8.97
C GLN A 462 -2.53 -23.56 -8.83
N GLY A 463 -2.26 -23.02 -7.64
CA GLY A 463 -0.97 -22.43 -7.29
C GLY A 463 -0.71 -21.07 -7.93
N LYS A 464 0.57 -20.77 -8.18
CA LYS A 464 1.04 -19.45 -8.62
C LYS A 464 1.91 -19.57 -9.88
N VAL A 465 1.74 -18.63 -10.81
CA VAL A 465 2.67 -18.38 -11.93
C VAL A 465 3.34 -17.04 -11.70
N ILE A 466 4.67 -16.97 -11.83
CA ILE A 466 5.41 -15.71 -11.88
C ILE A 466 5.85 -15.50 -13.33
N ALA A 467 5.40 -14.42 -13.96
CA ALA A 467 6.01 -13.95 -15.20
C ALA A 467 7.23 -13.12 -14.84
N ALA A 468 8.44 -13.61 -15.14
CA ALA A 468 9.68 -12.92 -14.77
C ALA A 468 9.76 -11.53 -15.43
N ASP A 469 9.32 -11.44 -16.69
CA ASP A 469 9.27 -10.20 -17.46
C ASP A 469 8.19 -10.20 -18.54
N GLN A 470 8.16 -9.12 -19.34
CA GLN A 470 7.21 -8.96 -20.45
C GLN A 470 7.34 -10.07 -21.51
N ALA A 471 8.55 -10.59 -21.76
CA ALA A 471 8.75 -11.63 -22.75
C ALA A 471 8.12 -12.95 -22.31
N ALA A 472 8.04 -13.22 -21.00
CA ALA A 472 7.44 -14.43 -20.44
C ALA A 472 5.93 -14.58 -20.67
N ILE A 473 5.21 -13.48 -20.88
CA ILE A 473 3.76 -13.48 -21.19
C ILE A 473 3.47 -13.35 -22.68
N GLY A 474 4.50 -13.13 -23.49
CA GLY A 474 4.44 -13.06 -24.94
C GLY A 474 3.69 -11.86 -25.50
N SER A 475 3.44 -11.94 -26.81
CA SER A 475 2.77 -10.89 -27.61
C SER A 475 1.24 -11.06 -27.62
N ASP A 476 0.56 -10.15 -28.32
CA ASP A 476 -0.89 -10.05 -28.36
C ASP A 476 -1.58 -11.34 -28.82
N GLY A 477 -2.63 -11.72 -28.08
CA GLY A 477 -3.48 -12.87 -28.37
C GLY A 477 -3.36 -14.00 -27.33
N GLY A 478 -4.38 -14.84 -27.29
CA GLY A 478 -4.56 -15.83 -26.21
C GLY A 478 -5.40 -15.29 -25.05
N ALA A 479 -5.52 -16.08 -23.99
CA ALA A 479 -6.22 -15.74 -22.76
C ALA A 479 -5.47 -16.26 -21.54
N ILE A 480 -5.58 -15.55 -20.42
CA ILE A 480 -5.09 -15.99 -19.11
C ILE A 480 -6.31 -16.33 -18.27
N ARG A 481 -6.52 -17.61 -17.98
CA ARG A 481 -7.59 -18.08 -17.09
C ARG A 481 -7.03 -18.36 -15.70
N LEU A 482 -7.60 -17.71 -14.70
CA LEU A 482 -7.27 -17.91 -13.29
C LEU A 482 -8.45 -18.63 -12.64
N GLN A 483 -8.22 -19.85 -12.16
CA GLN A 483 -9.25 -20.67 -11.53
C GLN A 483 -8.83 -21.02 -10.09
N ASN A 484 -9.81 -21.38 -9.25
CA ASN A 484 -9.58 -21.88 -7.89
C ASN A 484 -8.62 -21.01 -7.05
N ALA A 485 -8.82 -19.70 -7.04
CA ALA A 485 -7.98 -18.72 -6.34
C ALA A 485 -6.50 -18.75 -6.73
N SER A 486 -6.18 -19.20 -7.94
CA SER A 486 -4.82 -19.18 -8.45
C SER A 486 -4.31 -17.76 -8.70
N THR A 487 -2.99 -17.63 -8.75
CA THR A 487 -2.31 -16.35 -8.85
C THR A 487 -1.46 -16.25 -10.11
N LEU A 488 -1.61 -15.17 -10.86
CA LEU A 488 -0.57 -14.67 -11.76
C LEU A 488 0.15 -13.53 -11.06
N ALA A 489 1.47 -13.64 -10.94
CA ALA A 489 2.31 -12.65 -10.30
C ALA A 489 3.34 -12.05 -11.26
N ALA A 490 3.65 -10.78 -11.01
CA ALA A 490 4.61 -10.03 -11.81
C ALA A 490 6.00 -10.04 -11.16
N GLY A 491 7.00 -10.56 -11.90
CA GLY A 491 8.41 -10.46 -11.52
C GLY A 491 9.04 -9.10 -11.86
N SER A 492 8.44 -8.36 -12.79
CA SER A 492 8.81 -6.99 -13.18
C SER A 492 7.59 -6.24 -13.75
N ASN A 493 7.76 -5.07 -14.35
CA ASN A 493 6.64 -4.35 -14.97
C ASN A 493 6.10 -5.13 -16.18
N LEU A 494 4.78 -5.27 -16.26
CA LEU A 494 4.11 -6.06 -17.32
C LEU A 494 3.00 -5.25 -17.98
N THR A 495 2.81 -5.48 -19.28
CA THR A 495 1.59 -5.14 -20.04
C THR A 495 0.96 -6.44 -20.51
N ILE A 496 -0.20 -6.77 -19.95
CA ILE A 496 -0.97 -7.97 -20.30
C ILE A 496 -2.01 -7.55 -21.34
N THR A 497 -1.78 -7.98 -22.57
CA THR A 497 -2.67 -7.70 -23.70
C THR A 497 -3.69 -8.82 -23.91
N GLN A 498 -3.47 -9.97 -23.28
CA GLN A 498 -4.40 -11.10 -23.25
C GLN A 498 -5.66 -10.77 -22.44
N ALA A 499 -6.77 -11.41 -22.80
CA ALA A 499 -7.96 -11.36 -21.96
C ALA A 499 -7.69 -12.12 -20.64
N VAL A 500 -8.03 -11.50 -19.51
CA VAL A 500 -7.92 -12.14 -18.19
C VAL A 500 -9.30 -12.66 -17.78
N LEU A 501 -9.42 -13.98 -17.64
CA LEU A 501 -10.67 -14.66 -17.31
C LEU A 501 -10.57 -15.22 -15.89
N VAL A 502 -11.41 -14.72 -14.98
CA VAL A 502 -11.46 -15.14 -13.58
C VAL A 502 -12.58 -16.19 -13.41
N GLY A 503 -12.23 -17.39 -12.97
CA GLY A 503 -13.20 -18.45 -12.69
C GLY A 503 -13.99 -18.20 -11.40
N ASP A 504 -15.00 -19.04 -11.15
CA ASP A 504 -15.92 -18.89 -10.01
C ASP A 504 -15.20 -18.96 -8.64
N GLY A 505 -14.09 -19.71 -8.57
CA GLY A 505 -13.23 -19.79 -7.39
C GLY A 505 -12.35 -18.56 -7.15
N GLY A 506 -12.43 -17.51 -7.96
CA GLY A 506 -11.58 -16.33 -7.88
C GLY A 506 -10.24 -16.46 -8.60
N GLY A 507 -9.58 -15.33 -8.81
CA GLY A 507 -8.31 -15.22 -9.51
C GLY A 507 -7.55 -13.96 -9.08
N VAL A 508 -6.26 -14.15 -8.78
CA VAL A 508 -5.41 -13.10 -8.19
C VAL A 508 -4.40 -12.61 -9.22
N ILE A 509 -4.32 -11.28 -9.37
CA ILE A 509 -3.18 -10.59 -9.98
C ILE A 509 -2.33 -10.01 -8.85
N ASP A 510 -1.19 -10.63 -8.60
CA ASP A 510 -0.20 -10.18 -7.62
C ASP A 510 0.87 -9.35 -8.33
N THR A 511 0.84 -8.04 -8.14
CA THR A 511 1.77 -7.17 -8.85
C THR A 511 3.17 -7.16 -8.24
N GLY A 512 3.40 -7.83 -7.10
CA GLY A 512 4.62 -7.61 -6.32
C GLY A 512 4.81 -6.12 -6.06
N ALA A 513 5.99 -5.58 -6.32
CA ALA A 513 6.26 -4.13 -6.29
C ALA A 513 6.10 -3.43 -7.66
N SER A 514 5.71 -4.17 -8.70
CA SER A 514 5.71 -3.73 -10.09
C SER A 514 4.42 -3.03 -10.50
N THR A 515 4.45 -2.39 -11.67
CA THR A 515 3.25 -1.94 -12.38
C THR A 515 2.84 -2.99 -13.41
N VAL A 516 1.62 -3.51 -13.29
CA VAL A 516 0.98 -4.39 -14.27
C VAL A 516 -0.13 -3.62 -14.95
N ARG A 517 -0.10 -3.54 -16.28
CA ARG A 517 -1.08 -2.84 -17.08
C ARG A 517 -1.92 -3.83 -17.87
N LEU A 518 -3.20 -3.94 -17.56
CA LEU A 518 -4.16 -4.74 -18.30
C LEU A 518 -4.73 -3.91 -19.45
N THR A 519 -4.39 -4.28 -20.67
CA THR A 519 -4.97 -3.69 -21.90
C THR A 519 -5.86 -4.68 -22.65
N GLY A 520 -5.82 -5.96 -22.28
CA GLY A 520 -6.86 -6.93 -22.62
C GLY A 520 -8.05 -6.82 -21.68
N GLY A 521 -9.24 -7.18 -22.16
CA GLY A 521 -10.45 -7.20 -21.35
C GLY A 521 -10.35 -8.20 -20.19
N SER A 522 -11.00 -7.90 -19.07
CA SER A 522 -11.18 -8.86 -17.97
C SER A 522 -12.63 -9.28 -17.86
N MET A 523 -12.91 -10.57 -17.66
CA MET A 523 -14.25 -11.11 -17.37
C MET A 523 -14.15 -12.15 -16.27
N GLY A 524 -15.21 -12.42 -15.52
CA GLY A 524 -15.17 -13.55 -14.60
C GLY A 524 -16.45 -13.84 -13.84
N GLY A 525 -16.47 -15.00 -13.20
CA GLY A 525 -17.53 -15.44 -12.28
C GLY A 525 -17.33 -14.96 -10.84
N ASN A 526 -16.22 -14.27 -10.56
CA ASN A 526 -15.87 -13.73 -9.24
C ASN A 526 -15.13 -12.37 -9.39
N CYS A 527 -14.82 -11.71 -8.27
CA CYS A 527 -14.05 -10.47 -8.31
C CYS A 527 -12.63 -10.70 -8.82
N LEU A 528 -12.12 -9.72 -9.57
CA LEU A 528 -10.69 -9.66 -9.90
C LEU A 528 -9.92 -9.21 -8.66
N ILE A 529 -9.15 -10.12 -8.07
CA ILE A 529 -8.41 -9.85 -6.84
C ILE A 529 -7.04 -9.23 -7.18
N LYS A 530 -6.72 -8.13 -6.52
CA LYS A 530 -5.45 -7.42 -6.63
C LYS A 530 -4.66 -7.54 -5.33
N GLN A 531 -3.46 -8.12 -5.44
CA GLN A 531 -2.48 -8.23 -4.36
C GLN A 531 -1.11 -7.63 -4.75
N GLY A 532 -0.18 -7.56 -3.80
CA GLY A 532 1.14 -6.95 -3.96
C GLY A 532 1.13 -5.43 -3.80
N SER A 533 2.22 -4.84 -3.31
CA SER A 533 2.32 -3.40 -3.03
C SER A 533 2.31 -2.49 -4.27
N GLY A 534 2.54 -3.06 -5.45
CA GLY A 534 2.57 -2.37 -6.74
C GLY A 534 1.20 -1.97 -7.28
N THR A 535 1.17 -1.60 -8.55
CA THR A 535 0.00 -1.00 -9.21
C THR A 535 -0.54 -1.91 -10.30
N LEU A 536 -1.86 -2.19 -10.29
CA LEU A 536 -2.58 -2.79 -11.40
C LEU A 536 -3.38 -1.72 -12.12
N VAL A 537 -3.06 -1.45 -13.38
CA VAL A 537 -3.72 -0.44 -14.20
C VAL A 537 -4.71 -1.11 -15.15
N LEU A 538 -6.00 -0.80 -15.01
CA LEU A 538 -7.05 -1.20 -15.95
C LEU A 538 -7.14 -0.14 -17.04
N ALA A 539 -6.43 -0.39 -18.15
CA ALA A 539 -6.21 0.57 -19.21
C ALA A 539 -7.16 0.42 -20.42
N SER A 540 -7.98 -0.62 -20.43
CA SER A 540 -9.02 -0.88 -21.41
C SER A 540 -10.34 -1.14 -20.69
N ASP A 541 -11.45 -1.08 -21.42
CA ASP A 541 -12.75 -1.44 -20.87
C ASP A 541 -12.69 -2.87 -20.31
N ALA A 542 -12.98 -2.98 -19.01
CA ALA A 542 -12.95 -4.20 -18.25
C ALA A 542 -14.38 -4.63 -17.95
N ALA A 543 -14.83 -5.68 -18.65
CA ALA A 543 -16.20 -6.18 -18.61
C ALA A 543 -16.51 -7.09 -17.40
N ASN A 544 -15.66 -7.16 -16.37
CA ASN A 544 -15.92 -8.00 -15.21
C ASN A 544 -17.05 -7.38 -14.36
N ALA A 545 -18.28 -7.73 -14.69
CA ALA A 545 -19.49 -7.25 -14.04
C ALA A 545 -19.62 -7.73 -12.58
N ILE A 546 -18.89 -8.77 -12.16
CA ILE A 546 -18.95 -9.28 -10.79
C ILE A 546 -18.23 -8.34 -9.82
N GLY A 547 -17.04 -7.86 -10.18
CA GLY A 547 -16.36 -6.80 -9.43
C GLY A 547 -14.84 -6.90 -9.36
N ALA A 548 -14.23 -6.02 -8.57
CA ALA A 548 -12.81 -5.99 -8.25
C ALA A 548 -12.60 -5.95 -6.74
N CYS A 549 -11.64 -6.73 -6.24
CA CYS A 549 -11.26 -6.78 -4.83
C CYS A 549 -9.81 -6.28 -4.71
N VAL A 550 -9.63 -5.08 -4.16
CA VAL A 550 -8.31 -4.45 -3.98
C VAL A 550 -7.83 -4.75 -2.57
N GLU A 551 -7.16 -5.89 -2.40
CA GLU A 551 -6.69 -6.35 -1.09
C GLU A 551 -5.39 -5.65 -0.68
N GLN A 552 -4.47 -5.44 -1.64
CA GLN A 552 -3.18 -4.78 -1.39
C GLN A 552 -2.71 -3.92 -2.57
N GLY A 553 -1.97 -2.86 -2.23
CA GLY A 553 -1.37 -1.96 -3.21
C GLY A 553 -2.43 -1.16 -3.96
N THR A 554 -2.13 -0.78 -5.20
CA THR A 554 -2.99 0.14 -5.96
C THR A 554 -3.67 -0.54 -7.14
N MET A 555 -4.97 -0.34 -7.31
CA MET A 555 -5.69 -0.60 -8.56
C MET A 555 -6.12 0.73 -9.18
N SER A 556 -5.68 1.00 -10.42
CA SER A 556 -6.04 2.18 -11.20
C SER A 556 -7.14 1.85 -12.21
N PHE A 557 -8.28 2.50 -12.09
CA PHE A 557 -9.42 2.42 -12.99
C PHE A 557 -9.30 3.56 -14.01
N ASP A 558 -8.52 3.36 -15.08
CA ASP A 558 -8.25 4.39 -16.10
C ASP A 558 -9.15 4.31 -17.33
N SER A 559 -10.07 3.35 -17.33
CA SER A 559 -11.07 3.10 -18.37
C SER A 559 -12.43 2.72 -17.72
N THR A 560 -13.35 2.11 -18.47
CA THR A 560 -14.64 1.68 -17.92
C THR A 560 -14.51 0.33 -17.21
N PHE A 561 -14.98 0.24 -15.96
CA PHE A 561 -15.07 -1.01 -15.20
C PHE A 561 -16.53 -1.31 -14.86
N ALA A 562 -17.02 -2.50 -15.24
CA ALA A 562 -18.45 -2.80 -15.17
C ALA A 562 -18.98 -3.12 -13.75
N GLY A 563 -18.18 -3.79 -12.90
CA GLY A 563 -18.64 -4.34 -11.63
C GLY A 563 -18.47 -3.42 -10.42
N ASN A 564 -18.86 -3.94 -9.25
CA ASN A 564 -18.60 -3.29 -7.96
C ASN A 564 -17.12 -3.33 -7.59
N VAL A 565 -16.66 -2.41 -6.75
CA VAL A 565 -15.28 -2.35 -6.28
C VAL A 565 -15.24 -2.41 -4.75
N PHE A 566 -14.48 -3.34 -4.22
CA PHE A 566 -14.21 -3.49 -2.79
C PHE A 566 -12.75 -3.18 -2.54
N VAL A 567 -12.46 -2.28 -1.60
CA VAL A 567 -11.09 -1.84 -1.29
C VAL A 567 -10.81 -2.15 0.17
N ASP A 568 -9.94 -3.11 0.44
CA ASP A 568 -9.56 -3.47 1.80
C ASP A 568 -8.61 -2.42 2.41
N ALA A 569 -8.37 -2.51 3.72
CA ALA A 569 -7.57 -1.55 4.47
C ALA A 569 -6.17 -1.27 3.90
N ALA A 570 -5.53 -2.28 3.28
CA ALA A 570 -4.21 -2.15 2.64
C ALA A 570 -4.29 -1.83 1.13
N GLY A 571 -5.50 -1.72 0.58
CA GLY A 571 -5.77 -1.42 -0.82
C GLY A 571 -5.94 0.08 -1.09
N THR A 572 -5.67 0.47 -2.34
CA THR A 572 -5.93 1.81 -2.87
C THR A 572 -6.64 1.69 -4.22
N ALA A 573 -7.82 2.30 -4.36
CA ALA A 573 -8.47 2.50 -5.64
C ALA A 573 -8.19 3.92 -6.15
N ARG A 574 -7.82 4.05 -7.43
CA ARG A 574 -7.55 5.33 -8.09
C ARG A 574 -7.96 5.33 -9.56
N GLY A 575 -7.64 6.40 -10.29
CA GLY A 575 -7.72 6.43 -11.75
C GLY A 575 -8.70 7.45 -12.30
N ASN A 576 -8.63 7.69 -13.62
CA ASN A 576 -9.41 8.73 -14.32
C ASN A 576 -10.69 8.21 -15.03
N GLY A 577 -11.01 6.93 -14.85
CA GLY A 577 -12.04 6.21 -15.60
C GLY A 577 -13.44 6.26 -14.98
N THR A 578 -14.25 5.26 -15.32
CA THR A 578 -15.63 5.10 -14.84
C THR A 578 -15.83 3.72 -14.23
N VAL A 579 -16.25 3.66 -12.97
CA VAL A 579 -16.74 2.43 -12.32
C VAL A 579 -18.26 2.42 -12.42
N GLN A 580 -18.84 1.45 -13.12
CA GLN A 580 -20.31 1.38 -13.30
C GLN A 580 -21.02 0.85 -12.04
N GLY A 581 -20.35 0.01 -11.26
CA GLY A 581 -20.87 -0.50 -9.99
C GLY A 581 -20.71 0.47 -8.81
N SER A 582 -21.09 0.00 -7.63
CA SER A 582 -20.85 0.71 -6.36
C SER A 582 -19.45 0.43 -5.82
N MET A 583 -18.93 1.31 -4.96
CA MET A 583 -17.65 1.12 -4.28
C MET A 583 -17.82 1.05 -2.76
N GLU A 584 -17.18 0.06 -2.13
CA GLU A 584 -17.02 -0.02 -0.67
C GLU A 584 -15.53 0.08 -0.34
N VAL A 585 -15.17 1.06 0.49
CA VAL A 585 -13.77 1.45 0.68
C VAL A 585 -13.39 1.43 2.16
N ALA A 586 -12.68 0.39 2.58
CA ALA A 586 -12.01 0.32 3.89
C ALA A 586 -10.57 0.87 3.85
N GLY A 587 -9.92 0.87 2.68
CA GLY A 587 -8.57 1.42 2.46
C GLY A 587 -8.56 2.87 1.99
N THR A 588 -7.85 3.13 0.88
CA THR A 588 -7.75 4.48 0.30
C THR A 588 -8.50 4.59 -1.02
N LEU A 589 -9.30 5.65 -1.16
CA LEU A 589 -9.81 6.12 -2.45
C LEU A 589 -9.04 7.38 -2.82
N ALA A 590 -8.36 7.37 -3.97
CA ALA A 590 -7.60 8.49 -4.49
C ALA A 590 -8.04 8.77 -5.93
N PRO A 591 -9.12 9.56 -6.14
CA PRO A 591 -9.62 9.84 -7.48
C PRO A 591 -8.51 10.36 -8.39
N GLY A 592 -8.46 9.87 -9.63
CA GLY A 592 -7.55 10.34 -10.64
C GLY A 592 -6.13 9.75 -10.63
N ASN A 593 -5.38 10.14 -11.65
CA ASN A 593 -3.92 9.91 -11.73
C ASN A 593 -3.11 11.09 -11.17
N SER A 594 -3.75 11.88 -10.30
CA SER A 594 -3.17 12.97 -9.50
C SER A 594 -2.68 14.20 -10.30
N PRO A 595 -3.42 15.34 -10.30
CA PRO A 595 -4.85 15.44 -10.04
C PRO A 595 -5.68 14.84 -11.19
N GLY A 596 -6.90 14.41 -10.92
CA GLY A 596 -7.79 13.84 -11.92
C GLY A 596 -9.25 13.64 -11.49
N ARG A 597 -9.98 12.82 -12.24
CA ARG A 597 -11.42 12.63 -12.04
C ARG A 597 -11.81 11.17 -12.14
N LEU A 598 -12.40 10.62 -11.08
CA LEU A 598 -13.00 9.29 -11.08
C LEU A 598 -14.53 9.39 -11.10
N VAL A 599 -15.17 8.66 -12.02
CA VAL A 599 -16.63 8.57 -12.09
C VAL A 599 -17.11 7.25 -11.53
N VAL A 600 -18.19 7.28 -10.75
CA VAL A 600 -18.83 6.09 -10.20
C VAL A 600 -20.34 6.15 -10.51
N ALA A 601 -20.87 5.19 -11.26
CA ALA A 601 -22.31 5.13 -11.57
C ALA A 601 -23.14 4.41 -10.49
N GLY A 602 -22.49 3.97 -9.41
CA GLY A 602 -23.11 3.48 -8.18
C GLY A 602 -22.82 4.36 -6.96
N SER A 603 -23.21 3.86 -5.79
CA SER A 603 -22.92 4.54 -4.52
C SER A 603 -21.47 4.31 -4.09
N VAL A 604 -20.88 5.24 -3.35
CA VAL A 604 -19.56 5.08 -2.73
C VAL A 604 -19.72 5.17 -1.22
N THR A 605 -19.32 4.11 -0.53
CA THR A 605 -19.35 4.03 0.93
C THR A 605 -17.93 3.98 1.48
N GLN A 606 -17.51 5.03 2.17
CA GLN A 606 -16.27 5.02 2.95
C GLN A 606 -16.50 4.28 4.27
N GLY A 607 -15.58 3.39 4.63
CA GLY A 607 -15.57 2.67 5.89
C GLY A 607 -14.96 3.46 7.04
N ALA A 608 -15.13 2.98 8.27
CA ALA A 608 -14.39 3.54 9.40
C ALA A 608 -12.89 3.22 9.25
N GLY A 609 -12.04 4.25 9.35
CA GLY A 609 -10.58 4.11 9.18
C GLY A 609 -10.09 4.26 7.73
N SER A 610 -10.98 4.34 6.74
CA SER A 610 -10.61 4.57 5.36
C SER A 610 -10.13 6.01 5.11
N THR A 611 -9.54 6.25 3.94
CA THR A 611 -9.07 7.58 3.53
C THR A 611 -9.62 7.98 2.17
N LEU A 612 -10.13 9.21 2.04
CA LEU A 612 -10.27 9.89 0.75
C LEU A 612 -9.06 10.81 0.56
N SER A 613 -8.18 10.50 -0.38
CA SER A 613 -7.05 11.36 -0.74
C SER A 613 -7.45 12.28 -1.88
N ILE A 614 -7.18 13.58 -1.75
CA ILE A 614 -7.50 14.60 -2.77
C ILE A 614 -6.25 15.43 -3.04
N ASP A 615 -5.81 15.46 -4.27
CA ASP A 615 -4.73 16.32 -4.73
C ASP A 615 -5.31 17.66 -5.21
N VAL A 616 -4.72 18.77 -4.76
CA VAL A 616 -5.12 20.14 -5.13
C VAL A 616 -3.90 20.88 -5.67
N ASP A 617 -3.84 21.06 -6.98
CA ASP A 617 -2.73 21.75 -7.67
C ASP A 617 -3.18 23.02 -8.42
N GLY A 618 -4.44 23.39 -8.30
CA GLY A 618 -4.96 24.66 -8.81
C GLY A 618 -6.44 24.84 -8.54
N THR A 619 -7.09 25.69 -9.33
CA THR A 619 -8.41 26.24 -8.99
C THR A 619 -9.58 25.59 -9.72
N THR A 620 -9.32 24.72 -10.69
CA THR A 620 -10.36 24.12 -11.54
C THR A 620 -10.38 22.60 -11.40
N ALA A 621 -11.56 22.00 -11.42
CA ALA A 621 -11.66 20.54 -11.50
C ALA A 621 -11.11 20.08 -12.85
N GLY A 622 -10.34 18.99 -12.89
CA GLY A 622 -9.75 18.49 -14.13
C GLY A 622 -8.62 17.50 -13.91
N VAL A 623 -7.81 17.28 -14.95
CA VAL A 623 -6.71 16.31 -14.96
C VAL A 623 -5.39 17.04 -15.19
N GLY A 624 -4.39 16.75 -14.37
CA GLY A 624 -3.03 17.31 -14.50
C GLY A 624 -2.82 18.68 -13.83
N ALA A 625 -1.76 19.38 -14.27
CA ALA A 625 -1.33 20.66 -13.71
C ALA A 625 -2.44 21.70 -13.60
N GLY A 626 -2.51 22.42 -12.47
CA GLY A 626 -3.48 23.50 -12.27
C GLY A 626 -4.90 23.03 -11.94
N HIS A 627 -5.08 21.72 -11.75
CA HIS A 627 -6.36 21.11 -11.41
C HIS A 627 -6.41 20.52 -9.99
N TYR A 628 -7.59 20.07 -9.56
CA TYR A 628 -7.78 19.30 -8.32
C TYR A 628 -8.63 18.05 -8.56
N ASP A 629 -8.46 17.06 -7.67
CA ASP A 629 -9.14 15.77 -7.73
C ASP A 629 -10.65 15.90 -7.53
N THR A 630 -11.41 15.13 -8.33
CA THR A 630 -12.86 15.03 -8.19
C THR A 630 -13.35 13.58 -8.22
N LEU A 631 -14.27 13.27 -7.31
CA LEU A 631 -15.06 12.05 -7.32
C LEU A 631 -16.49 12.39 -7.73
N VAL A 632 -16.97 11.84 -8.83
CA VAL A 632 -18.31 12.14 -9.34
C VAL A 632 -19.17 10.88 -9.36
N LEU A 633 -20.25 10.90 -8.58
CA LEU A 633 -21.26 9.85 -8.54
C LEU A 633 -22.45 10.24 -9.42
N THR A 634 -22.68 9.45 -10.47
CA THR A 634 -23.78 9.64 -11.43
C THR A 634 -24.93 8.67 -11.13
N GLY A 635 -26.18 9.11 -11.31
CA GLY A 635 -27.38 8.34 -11.01
C GLY A 635 -28.14 8.90 -9.81
N ALA A 636 -29.47 9.04 -9.94
CA ALA A 636 -30.33 9.61 -8.91
C ALA A 636 -30.35 8.83 -7.57
N THR A 637 -29.88 7.59 -7.57
CA THR A 637 -29.76 6.73 -6.38
C THR A 637 -28.32 6.59 -5.88
N SER A 638 -27.35 7.24 -6.53
CA SER A 638 -25.92 7.12 -6.22
C SER A 638 -25.56 8.09 -5.10
N VAL A 639 -25.42 7.54 -3.89
CA VAL A 639 -25.15 8.29 -2.65
C VAL A 639 -23.67 8.18 -2.29
N TYR A 640 -23.07 9.29 -1.88
CA TYR A 640 -21.77 9.28 -1.21
C TYR A 640 -21.95 9.23 0.31
N THR A 641 -21.43 8.19 0.95
CA THR A 641 -21.44 8.05 2.41
C THR A 641 -20.05 8.37 2.95
N ALA A 642 -19.91 9.55 3.56
CA ALA A 642 -18.66 10.00 4.15
C ALA A 642 -18.38 9.32 5.50
N ALA A 643 -17.18 8.78 5.66
CA ALA A 643 -16.61 8.26 6.90
C ALA A 643 -15.08 8.33 6.81
N GLY A 644 -14.37 7.87 7.85
CA GLY A 644 -12.91 7.83 7.83
C GLY A 644 -12.26 9.22 7.81
N THR A 645 -11.15 9.36 7.07
CA THR A 645 -10.34 10.59 7.02
C THR A 645 -10.34 11.18 5.61
N LEU A 646 -10.54 12.50 5.52
CA LEU A 646 -10.23 13.25 4.29
C LEU A 646 -8.78 13.75 4.36
N ALA A 647 -8.01 13.52 3.30
CA ALA A 647 -6.57 13.84 3.25
C ALA A 647 -6.21 14.65 1.99
N PRO A 648 -6.42 15.97 2.01
CA PRO A 648 -5.97 16.84 0.93
C PRO A 648 -4.44 16.97 0.89
N LYS A 649 -3.87 17.05 -0.31
CA LYS A 649 -2.45 17.30 -0.56
C LYS A 649 -2.29 18.51 -1.48
N LEU A 650 -1.30 19.35 -1.14
CA LEU A 650 -0.88 20.51 -1.95
C LEU A 650 0.56 20.35 -2.46
N ARG A 651 1.32 19.42 -1.88
CA ARG A 651 2.74 19.18 -2.15
C ARG A 651 3.01 17.67 -2.13
N GLY A 652 3.99 17.23 -2.91
CA GLY A 652 4.29 15.81 -3.09
C GLY A 652 3.24 15.07 -3.92
N ILE A 653 2.47 15.80 -4.73
CA ILE A 653 1.50 15.26 -5.68
C ILE A 653 2.29 14.65 -6.84
N THR A 654 2.00 13.39 -7.17
CA THR A 654 2.60 12.66 -8.30
C THR A 654 1.97 13.06 -9.64
N GLY A 655 2.49 12.58 -10.77
CA GLY A 655 1.91 12.86 -12.09
C GLY A 655 2.28 14.24 -12.62
N ASP A 656 1.38 14.89 -13.34
CA ASP A 656 1.62 16.15 -14.05
C ASP A 656 1.43 17.41 -13.17
N ALA A 657 1.38 17.27 -11.84
CA ALA A 657 1.15 18.38 -10.91
C ALA A 657 2.33 19.36 -10.84
N THR A 658 2.05 20.67 -10.77
CA THR A 658 3.05 21.72 -10.58
C THR A 658 3.62 21.76 -9.16
N ASN A 659 2.88 21.26 -8.17
CA ASN A 659 3.23 21.30 -6.75
C ASN A 659 3.52 22.72 -6.20
N SER A 660 2.93 23.75 -6.83
CA SER A 660 3.24 25.16 -6.53
C SER A 660 2.05 25.95 -5.98
N PHE A 661 0.84 25.44 -6.17
CA PHE A 661 -0.38 26.16 -5.86
C PHE A 661 -0.56 26.38 -4.34
N THR A 662 -0.98 27.58 -3.97
CA THR A 662 -1.25 27.98 -2.58
C THR A 662 -2.62 28.62 -2.52
N PRO A 663 -3.63 27.95 -1.94
CA PRO A 663 -4.99 28.46 -1.95
C PRO A 663 -5.16 29.57 -0.90
N THR A 664 -6.13 30.46 -1.14
CA THR A 664 -6.36 31.66 -0.31
C THR A 664 -7.62 31.51 0.55
N VAL A 665 -7.71 32.26 1.65
CA VAL A 665 -8.87 32.21 2.56
C VAL A 665 -10.17 32.57 1.83
N GLY A 666 -11.19 31.71 2.00
CA GLY A 666 -12.49 31.78 1.33
C GLY A 666 -12.56 30.93 0.05
N GLN A 667 -11.44 30.38 -0.42
CA GLN A 667 -11.41 29.54 -1.61
C GLN A 667 -11.95 28.14 -1.32
N THR A 668 -12.76 27.61 -2.23
CA THR A 668 -13.40 26.29 -2.12
C THR A 668 -13.09 25.37 -3.30
N PHE A 669 -13.05 24.06 -3.04
CA PHE A 669 -12.82 23.00 -4.02
C PHE A 669 -13.94 21.96 -3.90
N GLU A 670 -14.72 21.73 -4.96
CA GLU A 670 -15.80 20.72 -4.95
C GLU A 670 -15.21 19.34 -5.26
N ILE A 671 -14.87 18.59 -4.22
CA ILE A 671 -14.08 17.35 -4.31
C ILE A 671 -14.94 16.10 -4.51
N VAL A 672 -16.22 16.18 -4.15
CA VAL A 672 -17.21 15.13 -4.37
C VAL A 672 -18.50 15.75 -4.89
N THR A 673 -19.03 15.21 -5.97
CA THR A 673 -20.38 15.50 -6.47
C THR A 673 -21.16 14.18 -6.50
N ALA A 674 -22.34 14.13 -5.90
CA ALA A 674 -23.17 12.92 -5.86
C ALA A 674 -24.64 13.23 -6.17
N GLU A 675 -25.12 12.72 -7.32
CA GLU A 675 -26.47 13.02 -7.81
C GLU A 675 -27.59 12.56 -6.86
N GLY A 676 -27.40 11.40 -6.21
CA GLY A 676 -28.30 10.84 -5.19
C GLY A 676 -28.12 11.43 -3.79
N GLY A 677 -27.04 12.20 -3.57
CA GLY A 677 -26.82 12.98 -2.36
C GLY A 677 -25.61 12.55 -1.53
N VAL A 678 -25.34 13.33 -0.48
CA VAL A 678 -24.22 13.11 0.45
C VAL A 678 -24.74 12.86 1.87
N THR A 679 -24.34 11.74 2.46
CA THR A 679 -24.65 11.37 3.85
C THR A 679 -23.38 11.14 4.66
N GLY A 680 -23.51 10.97 5.98
CA GLY A 680 -22.36 10.74 6.87
C GLY A 680 -21.49 11.98 7.10
N SER A 681 -20.32 11.75 7.70
CA SER A 681 -19.31 12.74 8.05
C SER A 681 -17.94 12.06 8.12
N PHE A 682 -16.90 12.71 7.60
CA PHE A 682 -15.54 12.37 7.95
C PHE A 682 -15.35 12.49 9.47
N ALA A 683 -14.56 11.58 10.04
CA ALA A 683 -14.15 11.61 11.44
C ALA A 683 -12.97 12.58 11.64
N ALA A 684 -12.13 12.75 10.61
CA ALA A 684 -10.97 13.62 10.64
C ALA A 684 -10.68 14.25 9.27
N LEU A 685 -9.97 15.37 9.30
CA LEU A 685 -9.38 16.03 8.14
C LEU A 685 -7.89 16.22 8.39
N THR A 686 -7.05 15.55 7.60
CA THR A 686 -5.60 15.72 7.64
C THR A 686 -5.24 17.07 6.99
N GLN A 687 -4.60 17.95 7.75
CA GLN A 687 -4.11 19.21 7.21
C GLN A 687 -2.80 18.98 6.42
N PRO A 688 -2.64 19.57 5.23
CA PRO A 688 -1.37 19.51 4.50
C PRO A 688 -0.23 20.08 5.35
N SER A 689 0.91 19.40 5.38
CA SER A 689 2.11 19.87 6.10
C SER A 689 2.79 21.08 5.45
N ALA A 690 2.52 21.32 4.17
CA ALA A 690 3.04 22.44 3.40
C ALA A 690 2.06 22.86 2.30
N GLY A 691 2.22 24.09 1.82
CA GLY A 691 1.44 24.65 0.70
C GLY A 691 0.23 25.48 1.09
N LEU A 692 -0.19 25.46 2.35
CA LEU A 692 -1.12 26.44 2.90
C LEU A 692 -0.37 27.71 3.33
N ALA A 693 -1.06 28.85 3.24
CA ALA A 693 -0.58 30.09 3.84
C ALA A 693 -0.48 29.97 5.37
N ALA A 694 0.37 30.78 6.01
CA ALA A 694 0.47 30.78 7.45
C ALA A 694 -0.87 31.14 8.11
N ASN A 695 -1.20 30.47 9.22
CA ASN A 695 -2.45 30.66 9.96
C ASN A 695 -3.72 30.33 9.15
N THR A 696 -3.63 29.42 8.18
CA THR A 696 -4.80 28.88 7.48
C THR A 696 -4.89 27.37 7.62
N ARG A 697 -6.09 26.84 7.41
CA ARG A 697 -6.38 25.41 7.39
C ARG A 697 -7.46 25.13 6.35
N PHE A 698 -7.63 23.86 6.01
CA PHE A 698 -8.84 23.40 5.35
C PHE A 698 -9.94 23.05 6.36
N ASP A 699 -11.19 23.29 5.99
CA ASP A 699 -12.39 22.74 6.63
C ASP A 699 -13.29 22.08 5.55
N VAL A 700 -14.20 21.20 5.98
CA VAL A 700 -15.13 20.51 5.08
C VAL A 700 -16.53 21.10 5.18
N LEU A 701 -17.10 21.43 4.01
CA LEU A 701 -18.48 21.85 3.86
C LEU A 701 -19.28 20.74 3.21
N TYR A 702 -20.40 20.38 3.83
CA TYR A 702 -21.29 19.34 3.33
C TYR A 702 -22.56 19.97 2.76
N GLY A 703 -22.68 19.95 1.44
CA GLY A 703 -23.93 20.22 0.74
C GLY A 703 -24.85 19.00 0.71
N SER A 704 -26.03 19.14 0.10
CA SER A 704 -26.96 18.03 -0.12
C SER A 704 -26.45 17.04 -1.18
N LYS A 705 -25.68 17.53 -2.15
CA LYS A 705 -25.13 16.77 -3.30
C LYS A 705 -23.65 16.98 -3.55
N ALA A 706 -22.97 17.71 -2.67
CA ALA A 706 -21.57 18.06 -2.85
C ALA A 706 -20.82 18.04 -1.51
N ILE A 707 -19.53 17.70 -1.55
CA ILE A 707 -18.57 17.97 -0.48
C ILE A 707 -17.57 18.98 -1.01
N LEU A 708 -17.41 20.09 -0.29
CA LEU A 708 -16.43 21.11 -0.61
C LEU A 708 -15.33 21.14 0.46
N LEU A 709 -14.09 21.31 0.01
CA LEU A 709 -12.97 21.66 0.85
C LEU A 709 -12.81 23.19 0.82
N ALA A 710 -12.82 23.85 1.97
CA ALA A 710 -12.76 25.31 2.07
C ALA A 710 -11.51 25.75 2.84
N VAL A 711 -10.81 26.78 2.36
CA VAL A 711 -9.69 27.38 3.09
C VAL A 711 -10.20 28.44 4.04
N THR A 712 -9.87 28.28 5.31
CA THR A 712 -10.28 29.16 6.39
C THR A 712 -9.07 29.61 7.20
N PRO A 713 -9.18 30.66 8.02
CA PRO A 713 -8.18 30.90 9.04
C PRO A 713 -8.10 29.72 10.02
N ASP A 714 -6.91 29.41 10.55
CA ASP A 714 -6.77 28.39 11.59
C ASP A 714 -7.40 28.83 12.92
N SER A 715 -7.36 30.13 13.20
CA SER A 715 -8.06 30.87 14.24
C SER A 715 -8.52 32.21 13.67
N TYR A 716 -9.82 32.51 13.77
CA TYR A 716 -10.36 33.80 13.37
C TYR A 716 -9.80 34.93 14.23
N ALA A 717 -9.61 34.69 15.54
CA ALA A 717 -9.09 35.71 16.45
C ALA A 717 -7.64 36.09 16.11
N ARG A 718 -6.79 35.10 15.81
CA ARG A 718 -5.40 35.34 15.38
C ARG A 718 -5.34 36.04 14.02
N TYR A 719 -6.21 35.64 13.09
CA TYR A 719 -6.30 36.27 11.78
C TYR A 719 -6.65 37.76 11.87
N LEU A 720 -7.45 38.15 12.88
CA LEU A 720 -7.87 39.53 13.12
C LEU A 720 -6.98 40.31 14.10
N ALA A 721 -5.97 39.68 14.71
CA ALA A 721 -5.21 40.27 15.82
C ALA A 721 -4.52 41.61 15.48
N THR A 722 -4.29 41.89 14.20
CA THR A 722 -3.74 43.17 13.73
C THR A 722 -4.79 43.99 13.00
N GLY A 723 -5.16 45.15 13.56
CA GLY A 723 -5.98 46.15 12.89
C GLY A 723 -7.50 46.00 13.00
N ALA A 724 -8.01 44.94 13.63
CA ALA A 724 -9.44 44.81 13.95
C ALA A 724 -9.78 45.40 15.33
N GLY A 725 -11.02 45.89 15.48
CA GLY A 725 -11.53 46.39 16.76
C GLY A 725 -11.76 45.26 17.77
N SER A 726 -11.67 45.55 19.07
CA SER A 726 -11.76 44.54 20.12
C SER A 726 -13.08 43.77 20.12
N ASN A 727 -14.20 44.38 19.70
CA ASN A 727 -15.47 43.69 19.55
C ASN A 727 -15.39 42.57 18.50
N ALA A 728 -14.74 42.82 17.35
CA ALA A 728 -14.57 41.81 16.30
C ALA A 728 -13.67 40.66 16.78
N VAL A 729 -12.60 40.98 17.51
CA VAL A 729 -11.71 39.98 18.11
C VAL A 729 -12.42 39.16 19.19
N ALA A 730 -13.30 39.78 19.99
CA ALA A 730 -14.12 39.08 20.98
C ALA A 730 -15.08 38.08 20.30
N ALA A 731 -15.76 38.49 19.23
CA ALA A 731 -16.61 37.59 18.44
C ALA A 731 -15.80 36.44 17.81
N ALA A 732 -14.61 36.74 17.31
CA ALA A 732 -13.69 35.75 16.74
C ALA A 732 -13.19 34.74 17.76
N THR A 733 -12.84 35.21 18.95
CA THR A 733 -12.40 34.36 20.07
C THR A 733 -13.53 33.45 20.53
N ALA A 734 -14.75 33.98 20.64
CA ALA A 734 -15.92 33.21 21.00
C ALA A 734 -16.23 32.11 19.97
N LEU A 735 -16.18 32.43 18.68
CA LEU A 735 -16.42 31.47 17.62
C LEU A 735 -15.30 30.42 17.50
N ASP A 736 -14.03 30.80 17.68
CA ASP A 736 -12.92 29.85 17.73
C ASP A 736 -13.13 28.79 18.83
N ALA A 737 -13.71 29.17 19.98
CA ALA A 737 -13.97 28.25 21.10
C ALA A 737 -15.07 27.21 20.85
N VAL A 738 -16.01 27.48 19.95
CA VAL A 738 -17.11 26.57 19.57
C VAL A 738 -16.97 26.01 18.16
N ARG A 739 -15.79 26.21 17.55
CA ARG A 739 -15.53 25.80 16.17
C ARG A 739 -15.47 24.27 16.08
N PRO A 740 -16.18 23.66 15.11
CA PRO A 740 -16.11 22.23 14.88
C PRO A 740 -14.70 21.75 14.50
N ALA A 741 -14.45 20.47 14.72
CA ALA A 741 -13.30 19.79 14.14
C ALA A 741 -13.41 19.82 12.60
N ALA A 742 -12.29 20.06 11.93
CA ALA A 742 -12.28 20.51 10.54
C ALA A 742 -12.88 19.54 9.50
N GLY A 743 -13.02 18.26 9.84
CA GLY A 743 -13.66 17.25 8.99
C GLY A 743 -15.14 16.99 9.33
N VAL A 744 -15.65 17.47 10.46
CA VAL A 744 -16.89 16.98 11.05
C VAL A 744 -18.10 17.80 10.59
N ARG A 745 -19.12 17.10 10.06
CA ARG A 745 -20.40 17.71 9.71
C ARG A 745 -21.09 18.25 10.96
N THR A 746 -21.36 19.54 10.96
CA THR A 746 -22.11 20.21 12.03
C THR A 746 -23.49 20.59 11.51
N ALA A 747 -24.53 20.25 12.27
CA ALA A 747 -25.92 20.53 11.92
C ALA A 747 -26.45 21.82 12.57
N GLY A 748 -27.64 22.24 12.15
CA GLY A 748 -28.35 23.38 12.73
C GLY A 748 -27.68 24.73 12.46
N THR A 749 -27.96 25.71 13.33
CA THR A 749 -27.50 27.09 13.17
C THR A 749 -25.99 27.24 13.27
N THR A 750 -25.32 26.47 14.13
CA THR A 750 -23.86 26.45 14.25
C THR A 750 -23.20 26.01 12.95
N GLY A 751 -23.70 24.92 12.35
CA GLY A 751 -23.21 24.44 11.06
C GLY A 751 -23.41 25.44 9.93
N ALA A 752 -24.60 26.05 9.85
CA ALA A 752 -24.91 27.08 8.85
C ALA A 752 -23.99 28.31 8.98
N LEU A 753 -23.74 28.77 10.20
CA LEU A 753 -22.85 29.92 10.45
C LEU A 753 -21.41 29.61 10.01
N PHE A 754 -20.83 28.48 10.42
CA PHE A 754 -19.46 28.14 10.03
C PHE A 754 -19.32 27.85 8.54
N ALA A 755 -20.33 27.26 7.88
CA ALA A 755 -20.31 27.08 6.44
C ALA A 755 -20.26 28.43 5.69
N ASN A 756 -21.05 29.39 6.17
CA ASN A 756 -21.08 30.75 5.65
C ASN A 756 -19.81 31.55 5.95
N LEU A 757 -19.13 31.28 7.07
CA LEU A 757 -17.83 31.88 7.40
C LEU A 757 -16.68 31.26 6.60
N ALA A 758 -16.77 29.98 6.25
CA ALA A 758 -15.72 29.28 5.52
C ALA A 758 -15.59 29.73 4.07
N THR A 759 -16.67 30.23 3.47
CA THR A 759 -16.70 30.77 2.09
C THR A 759 -16.48 32.28 2.03
N LEU A 760 -16.20 32.93 3.17
CA LEU A 760 -15.99 34.36 3.23
C LEU A 760 -14.57 34.72 2.72
N PRO A 761 -14.44 35.62 1.73
CA PRO A 761 -13.12 36.06 1.27
C PRO A 761 -12.33 36.72 2.41
N GLY A 762 -11.02 36.49 2.46
CA GLY A 762 -10.17 36.98 3.56
C GLY A 762 -10.34 38.47 3.88
N GLY A 763 -10.48 39.33 2.86
CA GLY A 763 -10.69 40.78 3.04
C GLY A 763 -12.02 41.19 3.69
N ALA A 764 -13.03 40.31 3.69
CA ALA A 764 -14.34 40.57 4.29
C ALA A 764 -14.45 40.07 5.74
N ILE A 765 -13.51 39.25 6.23
CA ILE A 765 -13.58 38.67 7.58
C ILE A 765 -13.65 39.75 8.66
N GLY A 766 -12.84 40.80 8.57
CA GLY A 766 -12.83 41.88 9.58
C GLY A 766 -14.19 42.57 9.74
N THR A 767 -14.84 42.95 8.64
CA THR A 767 -16.13 43.62 8.66
C THR A 767 -17.25 42.69 9.14
N SER A 768 -17.25 41.44 8.70
CA SER A 768 -18.21 40.43 9.15
C SER A 768 -18.12 40.20 10.66
N PHE A 769 -16.91 40.08 11.22
CA PHE A 769 -16.74 39.88 12.66
C PHE A 769 -17.09 41.12 13.49
N GLN A 770 -16.90 42.33 12.96
CA GLN A 770 -17.44 43.55 13.59
C GLN A 770 -18.97 43.52 13.65
N GLN A 771 -19.64 43.07 12.58
CA GLN A 771 -21.09 42.95 12.54
C GLN A 771 -21.61 41.85 13.48
N LEU A 772 -20.92 40.70 13.53
CA LEU A 772 -21.25 39.57 14.42
C LEU A 772 -21.14 39.92 15.90
N ALA A 773 -20.26 40.84 16.28
CA ALA A 773 -20.09 41.24 17.67
C ALA A 773 -21.31 41.98 18.24
N GLY A 774 -22.17 42.56 17.40
CA GLY A 774 -23.40 43.22 17.86
C GLY A 774 -23.17 44.57 18.57
N GLY A 775 -22.09 45.28 18.27
CA GLY A 775 -21.74 46.57 18.90
C GLY A 775 -22.86 47.61 18.91
N LEU A 776 -23.68 47.65 17.85
CA LEU A 776 -24.85 48.52 17.73
C LEU A 776 -25.83 48.40 18.91
N HIS A 777 -25.93 47.24 19.56
CA HIS A 777 -26.78 47.08 20.75
C HIS A 777 -26.25 47.83 21.95
N ALA A 778 -24.93 47.93 22.12
CA ALA A 778 -24.29 48.71 23.17
C ALA A 778 -24.44 50.20 22.86
N ASP A 779 -24.20 50.59 21.60
CA ASP A 779 -24.34 51.97 21.13
C ASP A 779 -25.77 52.48 21.31
N ALA A 780 -26.79 51.63 21.11
CA ALA A 780 -28.20 51.99 21.32
C ALA A 780 -28.53 52.26 22.80
N ILE A 781 -27.94 51.50 23.74
CA ILE A 781 -28.10 51.74 25.18
C ILE A 781 -27.36 53.02 25.57
N GLU A 782 -26.16 53.26 25.05
CA GLU A 782 -25.39 54.47 25.33
C GLU A 782 -26.08 55.72 24.75
N ALA A 783 -26.59 55.66 23.51
CA ALA A 783 -27.38 56.74 22.92
C ALA A 783 -28.64 57.07 23.74
N GLN A 784 -29.31 56.04 24.25
CA GLN A 784 -30.46 56.17 25.14
C GLN A 784 -30.07 56.79 26.50
N PHE A 785 -28.92 56.41 27.06
CA PHE A 785 -28.34 56.99 28.28
C PHE A 785 -28.08 58.49 28.10
N GLN A 786 -27.46 58.89 26.98
CA GLN A 786 -27.23 60.30 26.65
C GLN A 786 -28.55 61.08 26.43
N ALA A 787 -29.53 60.44 25.78
CA ALA A 787 -30.84 61.06 25.57
C ALA A 787 -31.64 61.26 26.87
N ASN A 788 -31.51 60.34 27.85
CA ASN A 788 -32.06 60.52 29.20
C ASN A 788 -31.52 61.79 29.86
N GLN A 789 -30.20 61.98 29.82
CA GLN A 789 -29.56 63.17 30.39
C GLN A 789 -30.01 64.46 29.72
N ALA A 790 -30.11 64.48 28.39
CA ALA A 790 -30.58 65.65 27.65
C ALA A 790 -32.05 66.00 27.95
N LEU A 791 -32.91 64.99 28.13
CA LEU A 791 -34.30 65.18 28.51
C LEU A 791 -34.40 65.71 29.95
N ARG A 792 -33.67 65.11 30.90
CA ARG A 792 -33.59 65.55 32.31
C ARG A 792 -33.10 66.99 32.43
N ASP A 793 -32.09 67.35 31.64
CA ASP A 793 -31.56 68.71 31.60
C ASP A 793 -32.65 69.74 31.24
N THR A 794 -33.64 69.38 30.42
CA THR A 794 -34.79 70.25 30.12
C THR A 794 -35.58 70.59 31.39
N MET A 795 -35.77 69.61 32.27
CA MET A 795 -36.48 69.79 33.54
C MET A 795 -35.66 70.61 34.53
N VAL A 796 -34.37 70.28 34.71
CA VAL A 796 -33.45 71.06 35.55
C VAL A 796 -33.47 72.54 35.13
N GLN A 797 -33.47 72.79 33.81
CA GLN A 797 -33.45 74.12 33.25
C GLN A 797 -34.77 74.90 33.40
N ARG A 798 -35.92 74.22 33.25
CA ARG A 798 -37.24 74.79 33.56
C ARG A 798 -37.32 75.23 35.02
N VAL A 799 -36.82 74.38 35.89
CA VAL A 799 -36.86 74.59 37.33
C VAL A 799 -35.99 75.78 37.74
N ARG A 800 -34.82 75.98 37.09
CA ARG A 800 -34.01 77.20 37.25
C ARG A 800 -34.71 78.46 36.76
N SER A 801 -35.39 78.44 35.61
CA SER A 801 -36.07 79.64 35.11
C SER A 801 -37.26 80.06 35.97
N ARG A 802 -37.82 79.14 36.77
CA ARG A 802 -38.84 79.45 37.79
C ARG A 802 -38.30 80.24 38.99
N GLY A 803 -37.03 80.10 39.34
CA GLY A 803 -36.39 80.83 40.46
C GLY A 803 -36.06 82.31 40.19
N ALA A 804 -36.11 82.76 38.93
CA ALA A 804 -35.50 84.03 38.51
C ALA A 804 -36.44 85.24 38.36
N VAL A 805 -37.71 85.18 38.79
CA VAL A 805 -38.67 86.29 38.60
C VAL A 805 -39.10 86.88 39.94
N ALA A 806 -38.37 87.90 40.40
CA ALA A 806 -38.81 88.76 41.49
C ALA A 806 -39.94 89.68 41.00
N GLY A 807 -41.15 89.52 41.55
CA GLY A 807 -42.27 90.46 41.33
C GLY A 807 -43.69 89.89 41.22
N GLU A 808 -43.88 88.57 41.15
CA GLU A 808 -45.22 87.97 40.88
C GLU A 808 -45.79 87.18 42.07
N GLY A 809 -46.00 87.82 43.22
CA GLY A 809 -46.50 87.16 44.44
C GLY A 809 -47.90 86.52 44.36
N ALA A 810 -48.58 86.54 43.20
CA ALA A 810 -49.96 86.06 43.05
C ALA A 810 -50.13 84.71 42.33
N ARG A 811 -49.15 84.24 41.53
CA ARG A 811 -49.32 83.06 40.67
C ARG A 811 -48.47 81.88 41.14
N LYS A 812 -49.09 80.98 41.90
CA LYS A 812 -48.40 79.88 42.60
C LYS A 812 -48.26 78.63 41.76
N SER A 813 -48.98 78.50 40.64
CA SER A 813 -48.97 77.29 39.81
C SER A 813 -48.53 77.58 38.38
N GLY A 814 -47.91 76.59 37.75
CA GLY A 814 -47.44 76.67 36.37
C GLY A 814 -47.74 75.40 35.60
N LEU A 815 -48.16 75.55 34.34
CA LEU A 815 -48.20 74.51 33.32
C LEU A 815 -47.15 74.85 32.26
N TRP A 816 -46.35 73.88 31.84
CA TRP A 816 -45.35 74.10 30.81
C TRP A 816 -45.19 72.89 29.90
N GLY A 817 -44.83 73.16 28.66
CA GLY A 817 -44.45 72.17 27.68
C GLY A 817 -43.07 72.51 27.13
N ALA A 818 -42.25 71.48 26.90
CA ALA A 818 -40.95 71.63 26.27
C ALA A 818 -40.72 70.58 25.20
N PHE A 819 -40.00 70.98 24.17
CA PHE A 819 -39.46 70.13 23.12
C PHE A 819 -37.94 70.19 23.17
N ASN A 820 -37.28 69.04 23.14
CA ASN A 820 -35.85 68.94 22.96
C ASN A 820 -35.52 68.11 21.70
N ALA A 821 -34.50 68.55 20.98
CA ALA A 821 -33.89 67.77 19.91
C ALA A 821 -32.39 67.72 20.16
N GLN A 822 -31.79 66.55 20.02
CA GLN A 822 -30.34 66.37 20.15
C GLN A 822 -29.83 65.49 19.03
N ARG A 823 -28.64 65.81 18.55
CA ARG A 823 -27.84 64.94 17.68
C ARG A 823 -26.47 64.78 18.30
N ILE A 824 -26.00 63.55 18.39
CA ILE A 824 -24.65 63.20 18.82
C ILE A 824 -23.98 62.39 17.72
N ASP A 825 -22.77 62.78 17.37
CA ASP A 825 -21.86 62.05 16.48
C ASP A 825 -20.70 61.55 17.36
N VAL A 826 -20.44 60.24 17.34
CA VAL A 826 -19.40 59.56 18.15
C VAL A 826 -18.43 58.85 17.21
N ASP A 827 -17.14 59.14 17.36
CA ASP A 827 -16.09 58.57 16.53
C ASP A 827 -15.83 57.09 16.87
N GLY A 828 -15.33 56.35 15.88
CA GLY A 828 -14.85 54.99 16.11
C GLY A 828 -13.57 54.97 16.94
N ASP A 829 -13.40 53.93 17.75
CA ASP A 829 -12.20 53.73 18.57
C ASP A 829 -11.67 52.29 18.42
N ALA A 830 -10.67 51.90 19.23
CA ALA A 830 -10.11 50.55 19.21
C ALA A 830 -11.13 49.43 19.52
N THR A 831 -12.32 49.78 20.00
CA THR A 831 -13.41 48.86 20.32
C THR A 831 -14.22 48.50 19.08
N GLY A 832 -14.56 49.49 18.25
CA GLY A 832 -15.46 49.31 17.12
C GLY A 832 -15.76 50.60 16.34
N ASN A 833 -16.75 50.51 15.46
CA ASN A 833 -17.14 51.60 14.56
C ASN A 833 -17.92 52.69 15.31
N GLY A 834 -17.77 53.95 14.88
CA GLY A 834 -18.52 55.08 15.41
C GLY A 834 -20.01 55.04 15.03
N TYR A 835 -20.81 55.86 15.71
CA TYR A 835 -22.24 55.96 15.48
C TYR A 835 -22.74 57.40 15.57
N ARG A 836 -23.93 57.62 15.00
CA ARG A 836 -24.70 58.85 15.15
C ARG A 836 -26.03 58.53 15.79
N ALA A 837 -26.41 59.27 16.82
CA ALA A 837 -27.74 59.20 17.40
C ALA A 837 -28.46 60.55 17.34
N THR A 838 -29.73 60.52 16.97
CA THR A 838 -30.62 61.68 16.99
C THR A 838 -31.77 61.36 17.93
N SER A 839 -32.03 62.23 18.91
CA SER A 839 -33.13 62.10 19.83
C SER A 839 -34.08 63.30 19.77
N TYR A 840 -35.37 63.01 19.90
CA TYR A 840 -36.44 64.00 20.04
C TYR A 840 -37.19 63.69 21.32
N GLY A 841 -37.45 64.69 22.14
CA GLY A 841 -38.20 64.53 23.38
C GLY A 841 -39.21 65.63 23.60
N TYR A 842 -40.29 65.26 24.26
CA TYR A 842 -41.42 66.10 24.60
C TYR A 842 -41.68 65.94 26.09
N THR A 843 -41.78 67.04 26.82
CA THR A 843 -42.10 67.03 28.24
C THR A 843 -43.27 67.96 28.51
N LEU A 844 -44.25 67.47 29.26
CA LEU A 844 -45.34 68.27 29.80
C LEU A 844 -45.26 68.22 31.32
N GLY A 845 -45.19 69.37 31.97
CA GLY A 845 -45.05 69.44 33.42
C GLY A 845 -45.97 70.45 34.07
N VAL A 846 -46.26 70.17 35.34
CA VAL A 846 -47.01 71.04 36.24
C VAL A 846 -46.18 71.28 37.50
N ASP A 847 -46.16 72.52 37.95
CA ASP A 847 -45.37 72.91 39.12
C ASP A 847 -46.11 73.87 40.04
N HIS A 848 -45.90 73.73 41.35
CA HIS A 848 -46.55 74.52 42.39
C HIS A 848 -45.53 75.09 43.37
N GLN A 849 -45.71 76.35 43.77
CA GLN A 849 -44.90 77.03 44.77
C GLN A 849 -45.43 76.65 46.16
N ALA A 850 -44.87 75.59 46.73
CA ALA A 850 -45.29 75.02 48.01
C ALA A 850 -44.97 75.96 49.20
N THR A 851 -43.84 76.68 49.13
CA THR A 851 -43.47 77.72 50.10
C THR A 851 -42.80 78.89 49.38
N ASN A 852 -42.49 79.98 50.10
CA ASN A 852 -41.78 81.12 49.52
C ASN A 852 -40.39 80.76 48.96
N THR A 853 -39.80 79.65 49.42
CA THR A 853 -38.49 79.18 49.00
C THR A 853 -38.52 77.85 48.23
N LEU A 854 -39.66 77.15 48.17
CA LEU A 854 -39.73 75.80 47.59
C LEU A 854 -40.79 75.71 46.48
N VAL A 855 -40.35 75.18 45.35
CA VAL A 855 -41.17 74.77 44.22
C VAL A 855 -41.07 73.27 44.05
N LEU A 856 -42.20 72.61 43.84
CA LEU A 856 -42.28 71.19 43.49
C LEU A 856 -43.07 71.02 42.20
N GLY A 857 -42.77 69.98 41.43
CA GLY A 857 -43.50 69.68 40.21
C GLY A 857 -43.41 68.23 39.77
N LEU A 858 -44.30 67.90 38.86
CA LEU A 858 -44.45 66.60 38.22
C LEU A 858 -44.37 66.81 36.71
N ALA A 859 -43.73 65.90 35.99
CA ALA A 859 -43.75 65.90 34.54
C ALA A 859 -44.00 64.50 33.97
N ALA A 860 -44.59 64.46 32.78
CA ALA A 860 -44.64 63.30 31.91
C ALA A 860 -43.83 63.60 30.65
N SER A 861 -43.13 62.59 30.12
CA SER A 861 -42.27 62.76 28.97
C SER A 861 -42.37 61.60 27.97
N TYR A 862 -42.15 61.92 26.71
CA TYR A 862 -41.96 60.96 25.62
C TYR A 862 -40.66 61.27 24.90
N LYS A 863 -39.95 60.24 24.47
CA LYS A 863 -38.76 60.40 23.61
C LYS A 863 -38.67 59.34 22.53
N ASP A 864 -38.05 59.72 21.42
CA ASP A 864 -37.72 58.86 20.27
C ASP A 864 -36.23 59.05 19.95
N VAL A 865 -35.46 57.98 20.02
CA VAL A 865 -34.01 57.96 19.77
C VAL A 865 -33.74 57.07 18.57
N ASP A 866 -33.09 57.61 17.55
CA ASP A 866 -32.69 56.90 16.33
C ASP A 866 -31.15 56.90 16.25
N THR A 867 -30.56 55.71 16.28
CA THR A 867 -29.12 55.47 16.23
C THR A 867 -28.76 54.78 14.92
N ARG A 868 -27.73 55.29 14.23
CA ARG A 868 -27.18 54.71 13.00
C ARG A 868 -25.68 54.51 13.16
N ALA A 869 -25.20 53.29 12.94
CA ALA A 869 -23.79 52.96 12.89
C ALA A 869 -23.44 52.40 11.52
N THR A 870 -22.50 53.06 10.82
CA THR A 870 -22.09 52.67 9.47
C THR A 870 -21.60 51.22 9.47
N ALA A 871 -22.01 50.44 8.47
CA ALA A 871 -21.74 49.01 8.33
C ALA A 871 -22.33 48.09 9.42
N LEU A 872 -22.93 48.61 10.50
CA LEU A 872 -23.55 47.78 11.55
C LEU A 872 -25.08 47.79 11.48
N GLY A 873 -25.73 48.94 11.23
CA GLY A 873 -27.19 49.02 11.06
C GLY A 873 -27.83 50.20 11.79
N THR A 874 -29.08 50.01 12.21
CA THR A 874 -29.91 51.05 12.85
C THR A 874 -30.60 50.54 14.11
N ALA A 875 -30.68 51.35 15.15
CA ALA A 875 -31.45 51.09 16.35
C ALA A 875 -32.43 52.23 16.62
N LYS A 876 -33.63 51.89 17.09
CA LYS A 876 -34.65 52.85 17.50
C LYS A 876 -35.11 52.54 18.91
N VAL A 877 -35.15 53.56 19.77
CA VAL A 877 -35.61 53.46 21.15
C VAL A 877 -36.72 54.46 21.38
N LYS A 878 -37.86 53.99 21.90
CA LYS A 878 -38.95 54.88 22.33
C LYS A 878 -39.08 54.81 23.85
N GLY A 879 -39.00 55.95 24.50
CA GLY A 879 -39.11 56.05 25.96
C GLY A 879 -40.38 56.77 26.38
N TYR A 880 -41.06 56.24 27.39
CA TYR A 880 -42.21 56.84 28.03
C TYR A 880 -41.89 57.01 29.51
N GLY A 881 -41.90 58.25 30.02
CA GLY A 881 -41.37 58.55 31.33
C GLY A 881 -42.20 59.51 32.15
N GLY A 882 -41.85 59.55 33.44
CA GLY A 882 -42.37 60.48 34.42
C GLY A 882 -41.24 61.02 35.31
N ALA A 883 -41.43 62.22 35.84
CA ALA A 883 -40.43 62.87 36.67
C ALA A 883 -41.04 63.62 37.86
N LEU A 884 -40.31 63.61 38.97
CA LEU A 884 -40.50 64.47 40.13
C LEU A 884 -39.36 65.48 40.13
N TYR A 885 -39.68 66.76 40.31
CA TYR A 885 -38.65 67.78 40.39
C TYR A 885 -38.98 68.87 41.40
N GLY A 886 -37.97 69.59 41.84
CA GLY A 886 -38.14 70.74 42.69
C GLY A 886 -36.96 71.69 42.69
N VAL A 887 -37.20 72.92 43.15
CA VAL A 887 -36.15 73.86 43.46
C VAL A 887 -36.40 74.51 44.79
N TRP A 888 -35.34 74.54 45.59
CA TRP A 888 -35.23 75.38 46.76
C TRP A 888 -34.43 76.63 46.40
N ASN A 889 -35.00 77.82 46.60
CA ASN A 889 -34.36 79.11 46.36
C ASN A 889 -34.37 79.93 47.65
N LYS A 890 -33.24 80.51 48.05
CA LYS A 890 -33.14 81.44 49.18
C LYS A 890 -32.14 82.55 48.87
N GLY A 891 -32.65 83.76 48.59
CA GLY A 891 -31.80 84.87 48.18
C GLY A 891 -31.13 84.57 46.84
N ALA A 892 -29.79 84.63 46.82
CA ALA A 892 -28.97 84.33 45.65
C ALA A 892 -28.70 82.83 45.43
N ASP A 893 -29.01 81.98 46.41
CA ASP A 893 -28.74 80.55 46.38
C ASP A 893 -29.92 79.78 45.81
N TYR A 894 -29.62 78.74 45.02
CA TYR A 894 -30.59 77.72 44.64
C TYR A 894 -30.03 76.31 44.70
N VAL A 895 -30.93 75.35 44.93
CA VAL A 895 -30.68 73.92 44.77
C VAL A 895 -31.84 73.31 43.98
N THR A 896 -31.56 72.69 42.84
CA THR A 896 -32.53 71.92 42.07
C THR A 896 -32.36 70.42 42.31
N GLY A 897 -33.46 69.69 42.34
CA GLY A 897 -33.46 68.23 42.34
C GLY A 897 -34.44 67.69 41.29
N VAL A 898 -34.03 66.67 40.53
CA VAL A 898 -34.87 65.96 39.56
C VAL A 898 -34.67 64.46 39.72
N ILE A 899 -35.76 63.70 39.73
CA ILE A 899 -35.76 62.24 39.65
C ILE A 899 -36.70 61.86 38.50
N ASP A 900 -36.26 60.98 37.59
CA ASP A 900 -37.11 60.47 36.51
C ASP A 900 -36.95 58.96 36.31
N PHE A 901 -37.98 58.40 35.70
CA PHE A 901 -38.10 57.00 35.33
C PHE A 901 -38.71 56.91 33.93
N ASN A 902 -38.21 55.97 33.11
CA ASN A 902 -38.71 55.73 31.76
C ASN A 902 -38.85 54.22 31.52
N VAL A 903 -39.90 53.83 30.79
CA VAL A 903 -40.01 52.50 30.17
C VAL A 903 -39.64 52.63 28.71
N ASP A 904 -38.75 51.76 28.24
CA ASP A 904 -38.07 51.91 26.96
C ASP A 904 -38.30 50.70 26.03
N ASP A 905 -38.71 50.99 24.81
CA ASP A 905 -38.95 50.01 23.75
C ASP A 905 -37.83 50.09 22.71
N TYR A 906 -37.03 49.03 22.60
CA TYR A 906 -35.91 48.91 21.68
C TYR A 906 -36.30 48.10 20.44
N THR A 907 -35.97 48.63 19.27
CA THR A 907 -35.94 47.86 18.02
C THR A 907 -34.60 48.07 17.33
N VAL A 908 -33.82 47.01 17.20
CA VAL A 908 -32.52 47.02 16.53
C VAL A 908 -32.61 46.21 15.24
N ARG A 909 -32.06 46.75 14.16
CA ARG A 909 -31.90 46.08 12.87
C ARG A 909 -30.44 46.17 12.43
N ARG A 910 -29.80 45.03 12.24
CA ARG A 910 -28.41 44.93 11.78
C ARG A 910 -28.27 43.94 10.64
N ASN A 911 -27.25 44.16 9.82
CA ASN A 911 -26.94 43.27 8.69
C ASN A 911 -25.59 42.63 8.93
N VAL A 912 -25.49 41.32 8.69
CA VAL A 912 -24.23 40.57 8.75
C VAL A 912 -23.91 40.04 7.37
N GLN A 913 -22.80 40.50 6.82
CA GLN A 913 -22.23 39.96 5.59
C GLN A 913 -21.58 38.61 5.90
N LEU A 914 -22.01 37.57 5.21
CA LEU A 914 -21.38 36.25 5.24
C LEU A 914 -21.12 35.77 3.79
N GLY A 915 -20.45 34.64 3.63
CA GLY A 915 -20.15 34.09 2.30
C GLY A 915 -21.41 33.66 1.53
N GLY A 916 -22.48 33.24 2.23
CA GLY A 916 -23.79 32.93 1.63
C GLY A 916 -24.68 34.15 1.33
N GLY A 917 -24.20 35.38 1.59
CA GLY A 917 -24.95 36.62 1.41
C GLY A 917 -25.11 37.42 2.72
N VAL A 918 -26.05 38.37 2.71
CA VAL A 918 -26.32 39.23 3.86
C VAL A 918 -27.48 38.65 4.68
N GLU A 919 -27.26 38.40 5.96
CA GLU A 919 -28.34 38.09 6.90
C GLU A 919 -28.88 39.39 7.52
N ALA A 920 -30.17 39.66 7.35
CA ALA A 920 -30.86 40.81 7.94
C ALA A 920 -31.47 40.39 9.28
N LEU A 921 -30.96 40.95 10.38
CA LEU A 921 -31.29 40.56 11.73
C LEU A 921 -32.11 41.64 12.43
N LYS A 922 -33.09 41.20 13.23
CA LYS A 922 -33.97 42.08 14.02
C LYS A 922 -34.07 41.60 15.45
N GLY A 923 -33.87 42.52 16.40
CA GLY A 923 -34.12 42.33 17.82
C GLY A 923 -35.11 43.36 18.34
N ASP A 924 -36.11 42.89 19.10
CA ASP A 924 -37.04 43.75 19.84
C ASP A 924 -36.83 43.49 21.34
N GLY A 925 -36.62 44.55 22.11
CA GLY A 925 -36.33 44.48 23.55
C GLY A 925 -37.12 45.50 24.34
N LYS A 926 -37.30 45.24 25.64
CA LYS A 926 -37.91 46.15 26.61
C LYS A 926 -36.87 46.55 27.65
N GLY A 927 -37.03 47.73 28.23
CA GLY A 927 -36.09 48.23 29.22
C GLY A 927 -36.70 49.25 30.16
N PHE A 928 -35.92 49.61 31.17
CA PHE A 928 -36.25 50.60 32.18
C PHE A 928 -35.06 51.52 32.42
N SER A 929 -35.30 52.83 32.43
CA SER A 929 -34.32 53.83 32.81
C SER A 929 -34.73 54.53 34.10
N PHE A 930 -33.75 54.83 34.94
CA PHE A 930 -33.87 55.68 36.12
C PHE A 930 -32.78 56.73 36.10
N GLY A 931 -33.07 57.92 36.61
CA GLY A 931 -31.98 58.73 37.12
C GLY A 931 -32.40 59.78 38.11
N ALA A 932 -31.37 60.43 38.65
CA ALA A 932 -31.46 61.47 39.64
C ALA A 932 -30.40 62.54 39.39
N ASP A 933 -30.76 63.80 39.60
CA ASP A 933 -29.86 64.94 39.43
C ASP A 933 -30.06 65.94 40.57
N ILE A 934 -28.95 66.45 41.08
CA ILE A 934 -28.92 67.57 41.99
C ILE A 934 -27.95 68.62 41.50
N GLU A 935 -28.35 69.89 41.62
CA GLU A 935 -27.51 71.01 41.26
C GLU A 935 -27.66 72.15 42.25
N ALA A 936 -26.56 72.84 42.54
CA ALA A 936 -26.54 74.06 43.31
C ALA A 936 -25.86 75.20 42.55
N GLY A 937 -26.31 76.42 42.79
CA GLY A 937 -25.65 77.61 42.30
C GLY A 937 -25.89 78.83 43.19
N HIS A 938 -24.99 79.80 43.07
CA HIS A 938 -25.06 81.08 43.79
C HIS A 938 -24.96 82.22 42.79
N ARG A 939 -25.92 83.14 42.77
CA ARG A 939 -25.95 84.27 41.84
C ARG A 939 -25.25 85.50 42.40
N PHE A 940 -24.28 86.02 41.67
CA PHE A 940 -23.68 87.34 41.89
C PHE A 940 -24.30 88.36 40.92
N ASP A 941 -24.97 89.39 41.45
CA ASP A 941 -25.48 90.49 40.63
C ASP A 941 -24.39 91.56 40.44
N LEU A 942 -23.99 91.78 39.18
CA LEU A 942 -22.98 92.74 38.72
C LEU A 942 -23.64 93.78 37.80
N GLY A 943 -24.52 94.60 38.38
CA GLY A 943 -25.29 95.61 37.63
C GLY A 943 -26.37 94.98 36.77
N ALA A 944 -26.31 95.17 35.44
CA ALA A 944 -27.27 94.58 34.50
C ALA A 944 -27.02 93.10 34.18
N LEU A 945 -25.89 92.55 34.65
CA LEU A 945 -25.46 91.17 34.45
C LEU A 945 -25.51 90.40 35.76
N GLY A 946 -25.92 89.13 35.71
CA GLY A 946 -25.75 88.17 36.79
C GLY A 946 -24.80 87.06 36.40
N VAL A 947 -23.90 86.72 37.30
CA VAL A 947 -22.93 85.63 37.15
C VAL A 947 -23.22 84.57 38.19
N THR A 948 -23.44 83.34 37.76
CA THR A 948 -23.85 82.23 38.63
C THR A 948 -22.88 81.06 38.42
N PRO A 949 -21.89 80.85 39.31
CA PRO A 949 -21.24 79.55 39.41
C PRO A 949 -22.26 78.45 39.72
N VAL A 950 -22.07 77.30 39.08
CA VAL A 950 -22.95 76.14 39.15
C VAL A 950 -22.12 74.88 39.34
N ALA A 951 -22.56 74.01 40.24
CA ALA A 951 -22.02 72.67 40.41
C ALA A 951 -23.15 71.65 40.56
N GLY A 952 -23.02 70.50 39.93
CA GLY A 952 -24.05 69.45 39.98
C GLY A 952 -23.48 68.05 39.80
N ILE A 953 -24.29 67.07 40.20
CA ILE A 953 -24.01 65.65 40.03
C ILE A 953 -25.28 64.92 39.62
N ALA A 954 -25.16 64.00 38.67
CA ALA A 954 -26.24 63.15 38.20
C ALA A 954 -25.85 61.67 38.31
N TYR A 955 -26.85 60.83 38.55
CA TYR A 955 -26.80 59.38 38.46
C TYR A 955 -27.84 58.91 37.45
N ASP A 956 -27.44 58.04 36.53
CA ASP A 956 -28.32 57.43 35.56
C ASP A 956 -28.09 55.91 35.52
N ARG A 957 -29.18 55.16 35.37
CA ARG A 957 -29.21 53.71 35.16
C ARG A 957 -30.17 53.40 34.02
N VAL A 958 -29.70 52.66 33.02
CA VAL A 958 -30.50 52.15 31.91
C VAL A 958 -30.37 50.64 31.91
N GLU A 959 -31.48 49.93 31.91
CA GLU A 959 -31.53 48.46 31.88
C GLU A 959 -32.38 47.99 30.72
N ARG A 960 -32.01 46.85 30.14
CA ARG A 960 -32.74 46.18 29.07
C ARG A 960 -32.86 44.70 29.42
N ASP A 961 -34.08 44.19 29.28
CA ASP A 961 -34.41 42.79 29.52
C ASP A 961 -33.68 41.86 28.54
N ALA A 962 -33.60 40.58 28.89
CA ALA A 962 -33.09 39.55 27.99
C ALA A 962 -33.99 39.43 26.74
N PHE A 963 -33.38 39.28 25.56
CA PHE A 963 -34.09 39.06 24.30
C PHE A 963 -33.19 38.35 23.29
N GLY A 964 -33.76 37.89 22.19
CA GLY A 964 -33.04 37.27 21.08
C GLY A 964 -33.38 37.95 19.76
N GLU A 965 -32.40 37.98 18.87
CA GLU A 965 -32.61 38.38 17.49
C GLU A 965 -33.23 37.25 16.67
N THR A 966 -33.83 37.63 15.55
CA THR A 966 -34.34 36.75 14.49
C THR A 966 -33.72 37.14 13.15
N GLY A 967 -33.73 36.23 12.18
CA GLY A 967 -33.36 36.54 10.79
C GLY A 967 -32.22 35.71 10.18
N GLY A 968 -31.54 34.86 10.94
CA GLY A 968 -30.48 34.00 10.39
C GLY A 968 -29.61 33.28 11.41
N SER A 969 -28.54 32.64 10.91
CA SER A 969 -27.55 31.90 11.69
C SER A 969 -26.68 32.78 12.59
N ALA A 970 -26.56 34.06 12.25
CA ALA A 970 -25.80 35.07 12.97
C ALA A 970 -26.60 35.80 14.07
N ALA A 971 -27.84 35.38 14.36
CA ALA A 971 -28.69 35.99 15.39
C ALA A 971 -28.09 35.85 16.80
N LEU A 972 -28.05 36.96 17.53
CA LEU A 972 -27.56 37.03 18.91
C LEU A 972 -28.67 36.82 19.93
N ARG A 973 -28.30 36.32 21.10
CA ARG A 973 -29.12 36.36 22.32
C ARG A 973 -28.42 37.19 23.39
N PHE A 974 -29.19 37.91 24.20
CA PHE A 974 -28.71 38.75 25.28
C PHE A 974 -29.34 38.30 26.60
N ASP A 975 -28.53 38.18 27.65
CA ASP A 975 -28.96 37.63 28.96
C ASP A 975 -29.59 38.69 29.91
N GLY A 976 -29.78 39.94 29.43
CA GLY A 976 -30.29 41.07 30.21
C GLY A 976 -29.15 41.91 30.79
N GLU A 977 -29.15 43.22 30.51
CA GLU A 977 -27.97 44.07 30.62
C GLU A 977 -28.31 45.50 30.98
N GLY A 978 -27.36 46.26 31.51
CA GLY A 978 -27.57 47.66 31.84
C GLY A 978 -26.31 48.49 31.92
N ARG A 979 -26.52 49.81 31.94
CA ARG A 979 -25.51 50.86 32.01
C ARG A 979 -25.84 51.76 33.19
N THR A 980 -24.92 51.86 34.15
CA THR A 980 -24.99 52.85 35.24
C THR A 980 -23.88 53.85 35.07
N GLY A 981 -24.14 55.14 35.28
CA GLY A 981 -23.12 56.18 35.18
C GLY A 981 -23.37 57.33 36.15
N TRP A 982 -22.27 57.96 36.55
CA TRP A 982 -22.28 59.19 37.34
C TRP A 982 -21.69 60.32 36.50
N THR A 983 -22.35 61.47 36.51
CA THR A 983 -21.91 62.65 35.74
C THR A 983 -21.73 63.83 36.70
N GLY A 984 -20.50 64.30 36.85
CA GLY A 984 -20.19 65.55 37.54
C GLY A 984 -20.18 66.73 36.57
N ARG A 985 -20.64 67.89 37.01
CA ARG A 985 -20.53 69.14 36.24
C ARG A 985 -20.19 70.33 37.12
N ALA A 986 -19.36 71.21 36.60
CA ALA A 986 -19.03 72.49 37.22
C ALA A 986 -18.83 73.55 36.16
N GLY A 987 -19.31 74.77 36.40
CA GLY A 987 -19.20 75.84 35.43
C GLY A 987 -19.79 77.15 35.89
N VAL A 988 -19.94 78.06 34.93
CA VAL A 988 -20.47 79.40 35.16
C VAL A 988 -21.56 79.70 34.13
N ARG A 989 -22.64 80.32 34.60
CA ARG A 989 -23.70 80.90 33.79
C ARG A 989 -23.68 82.41 33.93
N VAL A 990 -23.85 83.11 32.83
CA VAL A 990 -23.98 84.58 32.78
C VAL A 990 -25.30 84.90 32.11
N ASP A 991 -26.12 85.74 32.72
CA ASP A 991 -27.36 86.24 32.15
C ASP A 991 -27.51 87.74 32.38
N GLY A 992 -28.34 88.41 31.57
CA GLY A 992 -28.62 89.83 31.72
C GLY A 992 -30.01 90.17 31.23
N ALA A 993 -30.61 91.22 31.77
CA ALA A 993 -31.91 91.70 31.30
C ALA A 993 -31.73 92.69 30.13
N VAL A 994 -32.48 92.47 29.05
CA VAL A 994 -32.60 93.40 27.91
C VAL A 994 -34.05 93.88 27.89
N GLY A 995 -34.28 95.08 28.45
CA GLY A 995 -35.63 95.57 28.74
C GLY A 995 -36.34 94.76 29.85
N SER A 996 -37.66 94.88 29.95
CA SER A 996 -38.47 94.16 30.95
C SER A 996 -38.86 92.74 30.51
N MET A 997 -38.70 92.44 29.23
CA MET A 997 -39.34 91.29 28.58
C MET A 997 -38.37 90.13 28.30
N VAL A 998 -37.08 90.41 28.06
CA VAL A 998 -36.14 89.45 27.47
C VAL A 998 -34.87 89.31 28.32
N ARG A 999 -34.41 88.07 28.51
CA ARG A 999 -33.20 87.72 29.27
C ARG A 999 -32.33 86.72 28.49
N PRO A 1000 -31.34 87.19 27.72
CA PRO A 1000 -30.33 86.31 27.15
C PRO A 1000 -29.43 85.74 28.24
N PHE A 1001 -28.88 84.56 27.97
CA PHE A 1001 -27.88 83.94 28.82
C PHE A 1001 -26.88 83.11 28.02
N VAL A 1002 -25.71 82.92 28.61
CA VAL A 1002 -24.69 81.98 28.16
C VAL A 1002 -24.18 81.16 29.35
N SER A 1003 -23.72 79.94 29.12
CA SER A 1003 -23.01 79.18 30.15
C SER A 1003 -21.93 78.29 29.55
N ALA A 1004 -20.86 78.10 30.32
CA ALA A 1004 -19.80 77.16 30.02
C ALA A 1004 -19.62 76.24 31.23
N MET A 1005 -19.61 74.93 30.99
CA MET A 1005 -19.44 73.90 32.03
C MET A 1005 -18.44 72.84 31.58
N ALA A 1006 -17.57 72.44 32.50
CA ALA A 1006 -16.86 71.17 32.39
C ALA A 1006 -17.78 70.06 32.87
N VAL A 1007 -17.90 69.00 32.06
CA VAL A 1007 -18.69 67.81 32.36
C VAL A 1007 -17.74 66.62 32.40
N GLN A 1008 -17.84 65.83 33.47
CA GLN A 1008 -16.99 64.66 33.69
C GLN A 1008 -17.86 63.45 33.95
N GLN A 1009 -17.71 62.41 33.13
CA GLN A 1009 -18.25 61.10 33.42
C GLN A 1009 -17.30 60.39 34.40
N LEU A 1010 -17.87 59.79 35.45
CA LEU A 1010 -17.12 59.13 36.51
C LEU A 1010 -17.33 57.61 36.41
N GLY A 1011 -16.23 56.85 36.40
CA GLY A 1011 -16.26 55.39 36.24
C GLY A 1011 -16.16 54.96 34.77
N ASP A 1012 -16.65 53.75 34.46
CA ASP A 1012 -16.65 53.27 33.08
C ASP A 1012 -17.58 54.13 32.21
N ASN A 1013 -17.03 54.68 31.12
CA ASN A 1013 -17.75 55.50 30.17
C ASN A 1013 -18.35 54.71 29.01
N ARG A 1014 -18.12 53.39 28.96
CA ARG A 1014 -18.67 52.51 27.94
C ARG A 1014 -19.83 51.69 28.48
N THR A 1015 -20.78 51.39 27.59
CA THR A 1015 -21.76 50.35 27.83
C THR A 1015 -21.13 49.01 27.48
N ALA A 1016 -21.13 48.07 28.43
CA ALA A 1016 -20.68 46.70 28.22
C ALA A 1016 -21.88 45.74 28.19
N LEU A 1017 -21.85 44.78 27.28
CA LEU A 1017 -22.89 43.80 27.07
C LEU A 1017 -22.32 42.40 26.84
N GLN A 1018 -23.11 41.39 27.16
CA GLN A 1018 -22.82 39.96 26.99
C GLN A 1018 -23.80 39.37 25.97
N ALA A 1019 -23.37 39.35 24.71
CA ALA A 1019 -24.12 38.67 23.66
C ALA A 1019 -23.75 37.18 23.62
N ARG A 1020 -24.65 36.35 23.07
CA ARG A 1020 -24.38 34.95 22.76
C ARG A 1020 -24.63 34.69 21.28
N LEU A 1021 -23.62 34.17 20.60
CA LEU A 1021 -23.68 33.73 19.21
C LEU A 1021 -23.49 32.21 19.18
N VAL A 1022 -24.49 31.48 18.67
CA VAL A 1022 -24.49 30.00 18.63
C VAL A 1022 -24.07 29.34 19.96
N GLY A 1023 -24.43 29.95 21.09
CA GLY A 1023 -24.11 29.49 22.45
C GLY A 1023 -22.80 30.02 23.02
N ALA A 1024 -21.89 30.53 22.19
CA ALA A 1024 -20.64 31.17 22.61
C ALA A 1024 -20.89 32.59 23.11
N ARG A 1025 -20.29 32.94 24.26
CA ARG A 1025 -20.40 34.29 24.84
C ARG A 1025 -19.44 35.26 24.16
N ILE A 1026 -19.93 36.44 23.83
CA ILE A 1026 -19.20 37.58 23.27
C ILE A 1026 -19.35 38.75 24.24
N ASP A 1027 -18.23 39.26 24.75
CA ASP A 1027 -18.21 40.50 25.52
C ASP A 1027 -18.03 41.68 24.56
N THR A 1028 -19.09 42.47 24.39
CA THR A 1028 -19.15 43.58 23.44
C THR A 1028 -19.26 44.90 24.20
N ARG A 1029 -18.63 45.95 23.71
CA ARG A 1029 -18.69 47.29 24.31
C ARG A 1029 -19.10 48.35 23.29
N SER A 1030 -19.72 49.42 23.75
CA SER A 1030 -19.93 50.62 22.94
C SER A 1030 -18.58 51.31 22.69
N VAL A 1031 -18.53 52.14 21.64
CA VAL A 1031 -17.45 53.13 21.53
C VAL A 1031 -17.56 54.16 22.65
N SER A 1032 -16.44 54.79 23.02
CA SER A 1032 -16.41 55.77 24.10
C SER A 1032 -16.98 57.13 23.66
N VAL A 1033 -17.85 57.72 24.49
CA VAL A 1033 -18.31 59.11 24.34
C VAL A 1033 -17.33 60.14 24.94
N GLY A 1034 -16.18 59.69 25.45
CA GLY A 1034 -15.19 60.49 26.17
C GLY A 1034 -15.54 60.72 27.64
N ASP A 1035 -14.51 60.77 28.49
CA ASP A 1035 -14.67 60.98 29.95
C ASP A 1035 -14.91 62.45 30.32
N THR A 1036 -14.31 63.37 29.57
CA THR A 1036 -14.36 64.80 29.85
C THR A 1036 -14.92 65.52 28.64
N GLN A 1037 -15.91 66.38 28.86
CA GLN A 1037 -16.57 67.16 27.80
C GLN A 1037 -16.66 68.63 28.20
N LEU A 1038 -16.56 69.53 27.23
CA LEU A 1038 -16.90 70.93 27.39
C LEU A 1038 -18.33 71.16 26.92
N ARG A 1039 -19.17 71.73 27.79
CA ARG A 1039 -20.55 72.11 27.47
C ARG A 1039 -20.65 73.62 27.37
N ALA A 1040 -21.02 74.12 26.20
CA ALA A 1040 -21.33 75.52 25.95
C ALA A 1040 -22.80 75.66 25.59
N GLU A 1041 -23.51 76.57 26.26
CA GLU A 1041 -24.94 76.83 26.04
C GLU A 1041 -25.18 78.32 25.86
N ALA A 1042 -26.07 78.67 24.94
CA ALA A 1042 -26.60 80.00 24.76
C ALA A 1042 -28.12 79.92 24.64
N GLY A 1043 -28.83 80.90 25.20
CA GLY A 1043 -30.28 80.91 25.13
C GLY A 1043 -30.90 82.24 25.51
N LEU A 1044 -32.22 82.25 25.42
CA LEU A 1044 -33.08 83.41 25.64
C LEU A 1044 -34.31 82.97 26.41
N SER A 1045 -34.64 83.69 27.49
CA SER A 1045 -35.93 83.58 28.16
C SER A 1045 -36.72 84.88 27.94
N ALA A 1046 -37.97 84.80 27.50
CA ALA A 1046 -38.82 85.96 27.23
C ALA A 1046 -40.19 85.83 27.90
N ASN A 1047 -40.65 86.87 28.60
CA ASN A 1047 -41.99 86.97 29.17
C ASN A 1047 -42.92 87.63 28.15
N LEU A 1048 -43.81 86.87 27.51
CA LEU A 1048 -44.68 87.38 26.45
C LEU A 1048 -45.79 88.27 26.97
N THR A 1049 -46.38 87.89 28.10
CA THR A 1049 -47.43 88.63 28.82
C THR A 1049 -47.31 88.32 30.32
N GLY A 1050 -48.16 88.93 31.16
CA GLY A 1050 -48.26 88.54 32.57
C GLY A 1050 -48.56 87.05 32.70
N GLY A 1051 -47.55 86.27 33.08
CA GLY A 1051 -47.53 84.82 33.26
C GLY A 1051 -47.51 83.93 32.01
N VAL A 1052 -47.11 84.41 30.84
CA VAL A 1052 -46.68 83.52 29.73
C VAL A 1052 -45.20 83.76 29.46
N SER A 1053 -44.40 82.69 29.45
CA SER A 1053 -42.97 82.78 29.10
C SER A 1053 -42.57 81.75 28.04
N VAL A 1054 -41.56 82.10 27.26
CA VAL A 1054 -40.91 81.22 26.28
C VAL A 1054 -39.41 81.16 26.58
N ASP A 1055 -38.84 79.96 26.47
CA ASP A 1055 -37.42 79.69 26.60
C ASP A 1055 -36.91 79.04 25.30
N LEU A 1056 -35.86 79.60 24.70
CA LEU A 1056 -35.17 79.03 23.53
C LEU A 1056 -33.70 78.85 23.85
N ARG A 1057 -33.13 77.69 23.52
CA ARG A 1057 -31.77 77.33 23.91
C ARG A 1057 -31.09 76.49 22.85
N TYR A 1058 -29.79 76.71 22.71
CA TYR A 1058 -28.89 75.87 21.95
C TYR A 1058 -27.68 75.51 22.81
N ARG A 1059 -27.29 74.24 22.77
CA ARG A 1059 -26.16 73.71 23.52
C ARG A 1059 -25.31 72.84 22.63
N TYR A 1060 -24.01 73.09 22.69
CA TYR A 1060 -22.96 72.22 22.18
C TYR A 1060 -22.26 71.52 23.35
N THR A 1061 -21.99 70.23 23.22
CA THR A 1061 -21.21 69.45 24.17
C THR A 1061 -20.23 68.58 23.40
N GLY A 1062 -18.93 68.73 23.61
CA GLY A 1062 -17.95 67.90 22.91
C GLY A 1062 -16.52 68.17 23.34
N LEU A 1063 -15.68 67.13 23.24
CA LEU A 1063 -14.22 67.14 23.30
C LEU A 1063 -13.70 65.81 22.71
N GLY A 1064 -12.99 65.86 21.59
CA GLY A 1064 -12.17 64.75 21.07
C GLY A 1064 -12.94 63.60 20.39
N HIS A 1065 -13.79 62.87 21.12
CA HIS A 1065 -14.37 61.57 20.69
C HIS A 1065 -15.87 61.59 20.40
N ALA A 1066 -16.58 62.60 20.89
CA ALA A 1066 -18.00 62.79 20.62
C ALA A 1066 -18.36 64.27 20.58
N ASP A 1067 -19.26 64.63 19.68
CA ASP A 1067 -19.81 65.97 19.51
C ASP A 1067 -21.33 65.92 19.50
N ALA A 1068 -21.95 66.63 20.44
CA ALA A 1068 -23.39 66.70 20.62
C ALA A 1068 -23.92 68.12 20.45
N HIS A 1069 -24.94 68.25 19.61
CA HIS A 1069 -25.69 69.47 19.36
C HIS A 1069 -27.11 69.29 19.86
N SER A 1070 -27.61 70.20 20.68
CA SER A 1070 -28.96 70.13 21.23
C SER A 1070 -29.67 71.47 21.18
N GLY A 1071 -30.95 71.42 20.82
CA GLY A 1071 -31.88 72.55 20.84
C GLY A 1071 -33.03 72.28 21.79
N ASN A 1072 -33.43 73.28 22.56
CA ASN A 1072 -34.57 73.20 23.46
C ASN A 1072 -35.48 74.42 23.28
N ALA A 1073 -36.78 74.16 23.21
CA ALA A 1073 -37.81 75.18 23.18
C ALA A 1073 -38.88 74.84 24.21
N ALA A 1074 -39.19 75.77 25.10
CA ALA A 1074 -40.23 75.60 26.11
C ALA A 1074 -41.17 76.79 26.16
N ILE A 1075 -42.44 76.52 26.46
CA ILE A 1075 -43.46 77.53 26.75
C ILE A 1075 -44.06 77.23 28.11
N SER A 1076 -44.33 78.28 28.88
CA SER A 1076 -44.99 78.14 30.16
C SER A 1076 -46.08 79.16 30.41
N LEU A 1077 -47.12 78.71 31.09
CA LEU A 1077 -48.27 79.48 31.54
C LEU A 1077 -48.32 79.42 33.07
N ARG A 1078 -48.37 80.57 33.72
CA ARG A 1078 -48.48 80.73 35.17
C ARG A 1078 -49.86 81.26 35.53
N PHE A 1079 -50.46 80.72 36.59
CA PHE A 1079 -51.77 81.10 37.09
C PHE A 1079 -51.85 81.06 38.62
#